data_AF-A0AA88GVA4-F1
#
_entry.id   AF-A0AA88GVA4-F1
#
_cell.length_a   1.000
_cell.length_b   1.000
_cell.length_c   1.000
_cell.angle_alpha   90.00
_cell.angle_beta   90.00
_cell.angle_gamma   90.00
#
_symmetry.space_group_name_H-M   'P 1'
#
loop_
_entity.id
_entity.type
_entity.pdbx_description
1 polymer ?
#
loop_
_entity_poly.entity_id
_entity_poly.type
_entity_poly.pdbx_seq_one_letter_code
_entity_poly.pdbx_strand_id
1 'polypeptide(L)'
;MASSHCFFHINNIQASASHPFEIKIDSNVIFTSTADIEKKTIEHEIPIPKFASVHNVYINVLSPLDHMDELDRYNLTHKGTHFLIDPTRKSNPVRQCLDEQGSTGSTGVPTGSPSISTKKSSNTSTSSILGVKSPTNSASSPVNSPRRASTLQSSPSANKSQPNVATTTTSSTTTSNIRVPVNVSTVTSSVEKRGEVSRESVFDHVDDSETQLTFWLYGIVGSDRYPLRILVDGLCVFRCEHDLESGKVHVKVKEPKFSPEHKINLSVDMPLVTGVSNQRRIFNEKRFNLSANGKVFLIDFRNANQQPSDDKNAATAHVVQVAFEKQLEGYPEPPLYDPSQHTPVTSQTVVPPPVTISMEPFQIDEYQVDASKLSNEQCEKLLKVQSLQDRGILTPQEADFERKTIIGDKLLSFPKKTIPKSTTTVVEEKPTLENPSEKSLKPIASPRNGITNNTLSPRSTTTSTTTTGSVSPRSTSTTSSVSPRGGSVPRNSATSSTSLNEFIEMKLFLCNVKASESAPFKLIYKPENAVMISLNEDVPPEKIICVKGEIPVNPTGDTLAPLIIDMPKVGVQLDHTLNLTNGGRFAMIGVANNETGKVVCKQQKTEEFESILEETVKEEPSKIYVHFSGIQASSEQPFVVYINDKQAYKREESLKKRQKGTINGDIPRSKRINSSTEENHVVSIRVEAPMTSPKPKIVAVDLTNKGPHVFIFCNQDTNEVIVKQSHNENAKEEEMTLCEDYDAAVTKSSSSSPSTLATKSQKRLTEEDIEYLKKLLDLKNAGVLSEEEYEKKKSEVLF
;
A
#
# COMPACT_ATOMS: atom_id res chain seq x y z
N MET A 1 3.02 21.87 8.23
CA MET A 1 3.15 20.61 7.47
C MET A 1 2.28 20.77 6.22
N ALA A 2 1.65 19.74 5.66
CA ALA A 2 0.33 19.99 5.07
C ALA A 2 -0.70 19.79 6.19
N SER A 3 -1.93 20.21 5.98
CA SER A 3 -3.01 19.96 6.93
C SER A 3 -4.32 19.79 6.17
N SER A 4 -5.25 19.06 6.77
CA SER A 4 -6.64 19.02 6.31
C SER A 4 -7.56 19.53 7.40
N HIS A 5 -8.44 20.44 7.00
CA HIS A 5 -9.54 20.93 7.82
C HIS A 5 -10.61 19.85 7.81
N CYS A 6 -10.85 19.25 8.99
CA CYS A 6 -11.93 18.29 9.20
C CYS A 6 -13.08 18.95 9.94
N PHE A 7 -14.29 18.68 9.47
CA PHE A 7 -15.53 19.29 9.96
C PHE A 7 -16.39 18.23 10.61
N PHE A 8 -16.65 18.36 11.92
CA PHE A 8 -17.50 17.43 12.66
C PHE A 8 -18.84 18.09 12.93
N HIS A 9 -19.88 17.60 12.28
CA HIS A 9 -21.26 18.06 12.40
C HIS A 9 -21.98 17.16 13.41
N ILE A 10 -22.01 17.61 14.66
CA ILE A 10 -22.54 16.92 15.83
C ILE A 10 -24.02 17.31 15.99
N ASN A 11 -24.91 16.33 16.10
CA ASN A 11 -26.34 16.55 16.33
C ASN A 11 -26.86 15.58 17.40
N ASN A 12 -27.85 16.01 18.18
CA ASN A 12 -28.61 15.17 19.13
C ASN A 12 -27.76 14.35 20.13
N ILE A 13 -26.62 14.88 20.60
CA ILE A 13 -25.76 14.21 21.59
C ILE A 13 -26.20 14.56 23.00
N GLN A 14 -26.29 13.57 23.89
CA GLN A 14 -26.47 13.79 25.33
C GLN A 14 -25.12 13.79 26.05
N ALA A 15 -24.87 14.78 26.91
CA ALA A 15 -23.61 14.89 27.65
C ALA A 15 -23.77 15.55 29.02
N SER A 16 -22.96 15.11 29.99
CA SER A 16 -22.98 15.62 31.35
C SER A 16 -21.57 15.79 31.93
N ALA A 17 -21.45 16.43 33.09
CA ALA A 17 -20.15 16.59 33.76
C ALA A 17 -19.52 15.26 34.22
N SER A 18 -20.32 14.22 34.49
CA SER A 18 -19.83 12.87 34.84
C SER A 18 -19.61 11.97 33.62
N HIS A 19 -20.26 12.29 32.50
CA HIS A 19 -20.21 11.55 31.24
C HIS A 19 -20.07 12.54 30.08
N PRO A 20 -18.87 13.10 29.85
CA PRO A 20 -18.66 14.05 28.77
C PRO A 20 -18.70 13.36 27.41
N PHE A 21 -19.18 14.09 26.40
CA PHE A 21 -18.97 13.74 25.01
C PHE A 21 -17.56 14.17 24.59
N GLU A 22 -16.78 13.28 23.99
CA GLU A 22 -15.41 13.55 23.55
C GLU A 22 -15.16 13.09 22.12
N ILE A 23 -14.47 13.91 21.33
CA ILE A 23 -13.90 13.50 20.04
C ILE A 23 -12.38 13.52 20.18
N LYS A 24 -11.74 12.41 19.85
CA LYS A 24 -10.28 12.24 19.93
C LYS A 24 -9.71 11.88 18.57
N ILE A 25 -8.53 12.42 18.26
CA ILE A 25 -7.76 12.10 17.06
C ILE A 25 -6.39 11.59 17.51
N ASP A 26 -6.03 10.38 17.09
CA ASP A 26 -4.80 9.69 17.48
C ASP A 26 -4.53 9.76 19.01
N SER A 27 -5.60 9.53 19.79
CA SER A 27 -5.67 9.64 21.28
C SER A 27 -5.68 11.05 21.89
N ASN A 28 -5.47 12.12 21.11
CA ASN A 28 -5.57 13.50 21.60
C ASN A 28 -7.02 13.97 21.60
N VAL A 29 -7.51 14.53 22.72
CA VAL A 29 -8.86 15.10 22.79
C VAL A 29 -8.90 16.41 21.99
N ILE A 30 -9.66 16.45 20.91
CA ILE A 30 -9.82 17.64 20.07
C ILE A 30 -11.08 18.45 20.40
N PHE A 31 -12.06 17.79 21.03
CA PHE A 31 -13.30 18.39 21.48
C PHE A 31 -13.84 17.64 22.69
N THR A 32 -14.38 18.38 23.66
CA THR A 32 -15.13 17.83 24.79
C THR A 32 -16.37 18.69 25.06
N SER A 33 -17.45 18.07 25.53
CA SER A 33 -18.63 18.76 26.00
C SER A 33 -19.24 18.05 27.21
N THR A 34 -19.61 18.82 28.22
CA THR A 34 -20.26 18.36 29.45
C THR A 34 -21.75 18.74 29.51
N ALA A 35 -22.33 19.13 28.36
CA ALA A 35 -23.70 19.56 28.21
C ALA A 35 -24.25 19.09 26.85
N ASP A 36 -25.55 18.83 26.79
CA ASP A 36 -26.23 18.33 25.59
C ASP A 36 -26.01 19.22 24.36
N ILE A 37 -25.92 18.59 23.19
CA ILE A 37 -25.68 19.24 21.90
C ILE A 37 -26.82 18.90 20.95
N GLU A 38 -27.76 19.82 20.78
CA GLU A 38 -28.81 19.71 19.75
C GLU A 38 -28.20 19.74 18.33
N LYS A 39 -27.38 20.76 18.05
CA LYS A 39 -26.63 20.90 16.79
C LYS A 39 -25.38 21.76 16.96
N LYS A 40 -24.23 21.28 16.53
CA LYS A 40 -22.95 22.00 16.54
C LYS A 40 -22.05 21.53 15.41
N THR A 41 -21.35 22.45 14.74
CA THR A 41 -20.23 22.10 13.87
C THR A 41 -18.95 22.57 14.53
N ILE A 42 -17.92 21.71 14.55
CA ILE A 42 -16.55 22.07 14.92
C ILE A 42 -15.64 21.85 13.73
N GLU A 43 -14.61 22.67 13.63
CA GLU A 43 -13.53 22.54 12.66
C GLU A 43 -12.23 22.20 13.40
N HIS A 44 -11.48 21.23 12.89
CA HIS A 44 -10.18 20.86 13.46
C HIS A 44 -9.15 20.64 12.35
N GLU A 45 -7.99 21.29 12.48
CA GLU A 45 -6.88 21.17 11.55
C GLU A 45 -6.02 19.95 11.91
N ILE A 46 -6.12 18.88 11.11
CA ILE A 46 -5.30 17.69 11.32
C ILE A 46 -3.95 17.88 10.62
N PRO A 47 -2.81 17.78 11.33
CA PRO A 47 -1.49 17.88 10.72
C PRO A 47 -1.22 16.64 9.87
N ILE A 48 -1.08 16.85 8.57
CA ILE A 48 -0.88 15.79 7.60
C ILE A 48 0.61 15.64 7.22
N PRO A 49 1.18 14.42 7.30
CA PRO A 49 2.47 14.11 6.70
C PRO A 49 2.42 14.39 5.19
N LYS A 50 3.30 15.26 4.69
CA LYS A 50 3.32 15.72 3.28
C LYS A 50 3.56 14.61 2.22
N PHE A 51 3.70 13.35 2.64
CA PHE A 51 4.23 12.24 1.85
C PHE A 51 3.31 11.02 1.80
N ALA A 52 2.10 11.09 2.38
CA ALA A 52 1.12 10.03 2.27
C ALA A 52 0.25 10.24 1.02
N SER A 53 0.15 9.22 0.16
CA SER A 53 -0.82 9.20 -0.95
C SER A 53 -2.25 8.96 -0.46
N VAL A 54 -2.41 8.37 0.72
CA VAL A 54 -3.68 8.11 1.39
C VAL A 54 -3.58 8.50 2.86
N HIS A 55 -4.35 9.51 3.24
CA HIS A 55 -4.41 10.04 4.60
C HIS A 55 -5.44 9.27 5.42
N ASN A 56 -4.97 8.32 6.22
CA ASN A 56 -5.81 7.59 7.17
C ASN A 56 -5.58 8.13 8.59
N VAL A 57 -6.66 8.39 9.33
CA VAL A 57 -6.62 8.94 10.69
C VAL A 57 -7.52 8.08 11.59
N TYR A 58 -7.08 7.84 12.83
CA TYR A 58 -7.91 7.19 13.84
C TYR A 58 -8.69 8.24 14.62
N ILE A 59 -10.01 8.14 14.56
CA ILE A 59 -10.93 9.03 15.28
C ILE A 59 -11.68 8.17 16.27
N ASN A 60 -11.70 8.59 17.53
CA ASN A 60 -12.54 8.01 18.56
C ASN A 60 -13.64 9.02 18.92
N VAL A 61 -14.91 8.61 18.79
CA VAL A 61 -16.08 9.37 19.21
C VAL A 61 -16.73 8.69 20.42
N LEU A 62 -16.63 9.34 21.58
CA LEU A 62 -17.16 8.87 22.85
C LEU A 62 -18.41 9.69 23.22
N SER A 63 -19.59 9.07 23.24
CA SER A 63 -20.78 9.59 23.94
C SER A 63 -21.29 8.52 24.91
N PRO A 64 -20.87 8.55 26.19
CA PRO A 64 -21.20 7.47 27.14
C PRO A 64 -22.70 7.38 27.46
N LEU A 65 -23.43 8.50 27.41
CA LEU A 65 -24.89 8.54 27.64
C LEU A 65 -25.68 7.99 26.44
N ASP A 66 -25.16 8.15 25.22
CA ASP A 66 -25.76 7.58 24.00
C ASP A 66 -25.21 6.16 23.69
N HIS A 67 -24.43 5.57 24.60
CA HIS A 67 -23.74 4.28 24.44
C HIS A 67 -22.85 4.17 23.19
N MET A 68 -22.23 5.28 22.77
CA MET A 68 -21.34 5.35 21.62
C MET A 68 -19.87 5.38 22.05
N ASP A 69 -19.09 4.38 21.64
CA ASP A 69 -17.62 4.33 21.72
C ASP A 69 -17.12 3.83 20.36
N GLU A 70 -17.11 4.74 19.37
CA GLU A 70 -16.71 4.43 17.99
C GLU A 70 -15.25 4.85 17.77
N LEU A 71 -14.32 3.91 17.90
CA LEU A 71 -12.94 4.05 17.46
C LEU A 71 -12.77 3.41 16.07
N ASP A 72 -12.67 4.24 15.04
CA ASP A 72 -12.57 3.76 13.66
C ASP A 72 -11.52 4.51 12.82
N ARG A 73 -11.16 3.93 11.67
CA ARG A 73 -10.10 4.43 10.78
C ARG A 73 -10.69 5.06 9.52
N TYR A 74 -10.60 6.38 9.42
CA TYR A 74 -11.21 7.15 8.34
C TYR A 74 -10.17 7.62 7.31
N ASN A 75 -10.58 7.67 6.05
CA ASN A 75 -9.70 8.00 4.92
C ASN A 75 -10.04 9.39 4.37
N LEU A 76 -9.28 10.40 4.78
CA LEU A 76 -9.53 11.80 4.45
C LEU A 76 -9.32 12.13 2.96
N THR A 77 -8.61 11.26 2.23
CA THR A 77 -8.25 11.51 0.82
C THR A 77 -9.34 11.08 -0.17
N HIS A 78 -10.04 9.99 0.12
CA HIS A 78 -11.04 9.43 -0.80
C HIS A 78 -12.49 9.52 -0.31
N LYS A 79 -12.71 9.60 1.01
CA LYS A 79 -14.06 9.65 1.61
C LYS A 79 -14.46 11.04 2.12
N GLY A 80 -13.54 12.02 2.05
CA GLY A 80 -13.77 13.41 2.42
C GLY A 80 -13.37 13.78 3.84
N THR A 81 -13.54 15.05 4.22
CA THR A 81 -13.12 15.59 5.52
C THR A 81 -14.29 15.97 6.43
N HIS A 82 -15.53 15.69 6.01
CA HIS A 82 -16.73 15.95 6.81
C HIS A 82 -17.16 14.68 7.56
N PHE A 83 -17.58 14.85 8.81
CA PHE A 83 -18.04 13.79 9.71
C PHE A 83 -19.39 14.18 10.29
N LEU A 84 -20.44 13.43 9.96
CA LEU A 84 -21.76 13.56 10.58
C LEU A 84 -21.81 12.65 11.81
N ILE A 85 -22.01 13.22 13.00
CA ILE A 85 -22.16 12.50 14.26
C ILE A 85 -23.59 12.72 14.75
N ASP A 86 -24.37 11.65 14.85
CA ASP A 86 -25.81 11.68 15.19
C ASP A 86 -26.24 10.32 15.76
N PRO A 87 -26.28 10.15 17.10
CA PRO A 87 -26.54 8.85 17.74
C PRO A 87 -27.97 8.36 17.52
N THR A 88 -28.88 9.24 17.07
CA THR A 88 -30.27 8.85 16.77
C THR A 88 -30.38 7.97 15.53
N ARG A 89 -29.30 7.85 14.74
CA ARG A 89 -29.24 7.01 13.55
C ARG A 89 -29.04 5.55 13.94
N LYS A 90 -30.06 4.73 13.64
CA LYS A 90 -30.06 3.26 13.84
C LYS A 90 -28.92 2.50 13.14
N SER A 91 -28.20 3.13 12.22
CA SER A 91 -27.09 2.56 11.48
C SER A 91 -26.05 3.65 11.22
N ASN A 92 -24.80 3.39 11.63
CA ASN A 92 -23.65 4.28 11.49
C ASN A 92 -23.89 5.66 12.14
N PRO A 93 -23.76 5.77 13.48
CA PRO A 93 -23.95 7.04 14.19
C PRO A 93 -22.87 8.07 13.81
N VAL A 94 -21.67 7.62 13.43
CA VAL A 94 -20.69 8.44 12.71
C VAL A 94 -20.68 8.09 11.21
N ARG A 95 -20.70 9.10 10.34
CA ARG A 95 -20.61 8.94 8.87
C ARG A 95 -19.64 9.95 8.26
N GLN A 96 -18.64 9.46 7.55
CA GLN A 96 -17.73 10.28 6.75
C GLN A 96 -18.35 10.66 5.39
N CYS A 97 -18.13 11.89 4.93
CA CYS A 97 -18.64 12.43 3.67
C CYS A 97 -17.72 13.52 3.06
N LEU A 98 -17.95 13.84 1.78
CA LEU A 98 -17.20 14.85 1.02
C LEU A 98 -17.61 16.29 1.36
N ASP A 99 -18.84 16.50 1.85
CA ASP A 99 -19.43 17.80 2.14
C ASP A 99 -20.37 17.75 3.36
N GLU A 100 -20.80 18.92 3.80
CA GLU A 100 -21.81 19.10 4.87
C GLU A 100 -23.19 18.50 4.54
N GLN A 101 -23.50 18.25 3.27
CA GLN A 101 -24.77 17.67 2.82
C GLN A 101 -24.78 16.14 2.89
N GLY A 102 -23.65 15.53 3.30
CA GLY A 102 -23.53 14.09 3.48
C GLY A 102 -23.26 13.33 2.19
N SER A 103 -22.75 13.98 1.14
CA SER A 103 -22.46 13.29 -0.12
C SER A 103 -21.31 12.29 0.03
N THR A 104 -21.53 11.09 -0.48
CA THR A 104 -20.54 10.00 -0.50
C THR A 104 -20.23 9.71 -1.96
N GLY A 105 -19.26 10.45 -2.51
CA GLY A 105 -18.94 10.40 -3.93
C GLY A 105 -18.35 9.07 -4.35
N SER A 106 -18.99 8.44 -5.33
CA SER A 106 -18.29 7.55 -6.26
C SER A 106 -17.42 8.42 -7.16
N THR A 107 -16.10 8.25 -7.12
CA THR A 107 -15.15 8.96 -8.01
C THR A 107 -15.19 8.39 -9.44
N GLY A 108 -16.35 8.55 -10.10
CA GLY A 108 -16.47 8.39 -11.54
C GLY A 108 -16.04 9.68 -12.23
N VAL A 109 -15.10 9.59 -13.17
CA VAL A 109 -14.63 10.74 -13.96
C VAL A 109 -15.78 11.27 -14.82
N PRO A 110 -16.21 12.54 -14.67
CA PRO A 110 -17.29 13.08 -15.47
C PRO A 110 -16.76 13.51 -16.86
N THR A 111 -16.91 12.63 -17.85
CA THR A 111 -16.74 13.00 -19.26
C THR A 111 -17.93 13.87 -19.69
N GLY A 112 -17.77 15.19 -19.60
CA GLY A 112 -18.82 16.14 -19.94
C GLY A 112 -19.13 16.23 -21.43
N SER A 113 -20.38 16.52 -21.75
CA SER A 113 -20.79 17.16 -23.00
C SER A 113 -22.00 18.08 -22.71
N PRO A 114 -22.01 19.33 -23.23
CA PRO A 114 -22.94 20.35 -22.72
C PRO A 114 -24.30 20.32 -23.43
N SER A 115 -25.38 20.19 -22.66
CA SER A 115 -26.74 20.42 -23.16
C SER A 115 -27.20 21.84 -22.86
N ILE A 116 -27.24 22.68 -23.90
CA ILE A 116 -27.83 24.02 -23.87
C ILE A 116 -29.34 23.92 -23.63
N SER A 117 -29.87 24.61 -22.61
CA SER A 117 -31.28 25.00 -22.60
C SER A 117 -31.44 26.46 -22.16
N THR A 118 -32.29 27.19 -22.89
CA THR A 118 -32.35 28.67 -22.85
C THR A 118 -33.59 29.20 -22.13
N LYS A 119 -33.46 30.42 -21.56
CA LYS A 119 -34.54 31.33 -21.11
C LYS A 119 -35.26 30.85 -19.83
N LYS A 120 -35.80 31.75 -18.97
CA LYS A 120 -36.00 33.20 -19.10
C LYS A 120 -35.92 33.90 -17.74
N SER A 121 -35.49 35.15 -17.74
CA SER A 121 -35.41 36.06 -16.58
C SER A 121 -36.77 36.65 -16.17
N SER A 122 -36.96 36.88 -14.86
CA SER A 122 -37.56 38.12 -14.35
C SER A 122 -37.33 38.29 -12.84
N ASN A 123 -36.72 39.40 -12.43
CA ASN A 123 -36.79 39.91 -11.06
C ASN A 123 -38.25 40.29 -10.73
N THR A 124 -38.61 40.39 -9.45
CA THR A 124 -38.91 41.68 -8.75
C THR A 124 -39.26 41.41 -7.29
N SER A 125 -38.77 42.26 -6.39
CA SER A 125 -39.05 42.25 -4.95
C SER A 125 -40.48 42.68 -4.62
N THR A 126 -41.02 42.33 -3.44
CA THR A 126 -41.39 43.27 -2.34
C THR A 126 -42.47 42.73 -1.41
N SER A 127 -42.12 42.67 -0.11
CA SER A 127 -42.89 43.13 1.06
C SER A 127 -44.28 42.58 1.44
N SER A 128 -44.42 42.41 2.77
CA SER A 128 -45.63 42.65 3.61
C SER A 128 -46.83 41.67 3.53
N ILE A 129 -47.65 41.48 4.58
CA ILE A 129 -47.56 41.65 6.06
C ILE A 129 -48.81 40.95 6.65
N LEU A 130 -48.73 40.37 7.87
CA LEU A 130 -49.84 39.98 8.79
C LEU A 130 -51.06 39.17 8.27
N GLY A 131 -51.59 38.23 9.09
CA GLY A 131 -52.99 37.79 8.86
C GLY A 131 -53.50 36.50 9.53
N VAL A 132 -53.36 36.37 10.85
CA VAL A 132 -54.12 35.49 11.77
C VAL A 132 -55.37 34.75 11.20
N LYS A 133 -55.44 33.41 11.34
CA LYS A 133 -56.51 32.64 12.05
C LYS A 133 -56.58 31.14 11.69
N SER A 134 -56.39 30.28 12.70
CA SER A 134 -57.01 28.95 12.82
C SER A 134 -58.51 29.10 13.20
N PRO A 135 -59.32 28.03 13.40
CA PRO A 135 -59.12 26.60 13.13
C PRO A 135 -60.32 25.96 12.36
N THR A 136 -60.33 24.63 12.09
CA THR A 136 -61.39 23.67 12.51
C THR A 136 -61.21 22.26 11.95
N ASN A 137 -61.71 21.26 12.68
CA ASN A 137 -61.84 19.86 12.28
C ASN A 137 -62.98 19.66 11.26
N SER A 138 -62.92 18.66 10.38
CA SER A 138 -63.65 17.38 10.58
C SER A 138 -63.83 16.52 9.32
N ALA A 139 -63.71 15.20 9.53
CA ALA A 139 -64.34 14.06 8.86
C ALA A 139 -64.82 14.13 7.38
N SER A 140 -64.33 13.18 6.57
CA SER A 140 -65.23 12.23 5.87
C SER A 140 -64.50 10.96 5.40
N SER A 141 -65.04 9.82 5.85
CA SER A 141 -65.07 8.53 5.13
C SER A 141 -66.52 8.37 4.59
N PRO A 142 -66.98 7.31 3.87
CA PRO A 142 -66.51 5.91 3.87
C PRO A 142 -66.64 5.15 2.52
N VAL A 143 -66.62 3.80 2.58
CA VAL A 143 -67.16 2.82 1.58
C VAL A 143 -66.22 2.57 0.36
N ASN A 144 -65.86 1.33 -0.07
CA ASN A 144 -66.34 -0.02 0.27
C ASN A 144 -65.23 -1.11 0.23
N SER A 145 -65.44 -2.18 0.99
CA SER A 145 -64.83 -3.53 0.84
C SER A 145 -65.73 -4.41 -0.11
N PRO A 146 -65.44 -5.68 -0.52
CA PRO A 146 -64.75 -6.73 0.28
C PRO A 146 -64.02 -7.93 -0.42
N ARG A 147 -63.39 -8.79 0.42
CA ARG A 147 -63.17 -10.26 0.28
C ARG A 147 -62.21 -10.76 -0.84
N ARG A 148 -61.53 -11.92 -0.71
CA ARG A 148 -61.60 -13.04 0.27
C ARG A 148 -60.22 -13.72 0.49
N ALA A 149 -60.09 -14.46 1.60
CA ALA A 149 -58.88 -15.13 2.08
C ALA A 149 -58.62 -16.54 1.51
N SER A 150 -57.42 -17.08 1.75
CA SER A 150 -57.25 -18.38 2.44
C SER A 150 -55.83 -18.55 3.03
N THR A 151 -55.69 -19.43 4.02
CA THR A 151 -54.53 -19.60 4.91
C THR A 151 -54.37 -21.08 5.26
N LEU A 152 -53.14 -21.59 5.45
CA LEU A 152 -52.77 -22.84 6.15
C LEU A 152 -51.26 -22.75 6.48
N GLN A 153 -50.82 -22.54 7.72
CA GLN A 153 -50.59 -23.52 8.81
C GLN A 153 -49.55 -24.63 8.51
N SER A 154 -48.46 -24.68 9.28
CA SER A 154 -48.11 -25.84 10.13
C SER A 154 -46.80 -25.68 10.93
N SER A 155 -46.83 -26.18 12.17
CA SER A 155 -45.74 -26.50 13.13
C SER A 155 -46.45 -27.16 14.35
N PRO A 156 -45.81 -27.89 15.29
CA PRO A 156 -44.42 -28.40 15.36
C PRO A 156 -44.33 -29.90 15.81
N SER A 157 -43.12 -30.31 16.23
CA SER A 157 -42.81 -31.28 17.32
C SER A 157 -42.18 -32.63 16.94
N ALA A 158 -41.51 -33.22 17.94
CA ALA A 158 -40.47 -34.24 17.82
C ALA A 158 -40.87 -35.63 18.33
N ASN A 159 -40.13 -36.69 17.95
CA ASN A 159 -39.74 -37.71 18.94
C ASN A 159 -38.54 -38.61 18.55
N LYS A 160 -38.03 -39.31 19.56
CA LYS A 160 -36.83 -40.18 19.57
C LYS A 160 -37.03 -41.53 18.85
N SER A 161 -35.96 -42.12 18.30
CA SER A 161 -35.55 -43.52 18.60
C SER A 161 -34.20 -43.94 17.98
N GLN A 162 -33.29 -44.38 18.85
CA GLN A 162 -32.27 -45.41 18.62
C GLN A 162 -32.82 -46.74 19.26
N PRO A 163 -32.20 -47.96 19.17
CA PRO A 163 -30.75 -48.22 19.08
C PRO A 163 -30.29 -49.48 18.29
N ASN A 164 -28.98 -49.80 18.41
CA ASN A 164 -28.33 -51.12 18.31
C ASN A 164 -28.13 -51.79 16.93
N VAL A 165 -27.15 -52.68 16.70
CA VAL A 165 -25.76 -52.95 17.21
C VAL A 165 -25.20 -54.06 16.30
N ALA A 166 -23.93 -54.02 15.87
CA ALA A 166 -23.10 -55.23 15.55
C ALA A 166 -21.65 -54.85 15.20
N THR A 167 -20.72 -55.79 15.46
CA THR A 167 -19.26 -55.55 15.50
C THR A 167 -18.47 -56.66 14.79
N THR A 168 -17.56 -56.31 13.89
CA THR A 168 -16.35 -57.08 13.49
C THR A 168 -15.52 -56.16 12.57
N THR A 169 -14.26 -55.78 12.80
CA THR A 169 -13.05 -56.50 13.28
C THR A 169 -12.57 -57.58 12.32
N THR A 170 -11.62 -57.23 11.44
CA THR A 170 -10.42 -58.05 11.15
C THR A 170 -9.34 -57.20 10.49
N SER A 171 -8.10 -57.37 10.95
CA SER A 171 -6.88 -56.83 10.36
C SER A 171 -6.26 -57.84 9.39
N SER A 172 -5.49 -57.36 8.41
CA SER A 172 -4.34 -58.13 7.90
C SER A 172 -3.28 -57.21 7.32
N THR A 173 -2.04 -57.48 7.69
CA THR A 173 -0.83 -56.81 7.21
C THR A 173 -0.14 -57.77 6.26
N THR A 174 0.34 -57.30 5.10
CA THR A 174 1.34 -58.08 4.34
C THR A 174 2.36 -57.17 3.68
N THR A 175 3.60 -57.32 4.12
CA THR A 175 4.81 -56.79 3.50
C THR A 175 5.31 -57.76 2.42
N SER A 176 5.92 -57.22 1.36
CA SER A 176 6.97 -57.95 0.62
C SER A 176 7.85 -56.98 -0.17
N ASN A 177 9.12 -56.89 0.22
CA ASN A 177 10.19 -56.36 -0.63
C ASN A 177 10.68 -57.50 -1.55
N ILE A 178 10.86 -57.22 -2.85
CA ILE A 178 11.76 -57.99 -3.72
C ILE A 178 12.63 -56.98 -4.50
N ARG A 179 13.90 -57.34 -4.70
CA ARG A 179 15.01 -56.50 -5.16
C ARG A 179 15.92 -57.35 -6.06
N VAL A 180 16.87 -56.73 -6.79
CA VAL A 180 18.06 -57.36 -7.46
C VAL A 180 17.76 -58.00 -8.84
N PRO A 181 18.65 -57.99 -9.88
CA PRO A 181 19.84 -57.15 -10.19
C PRO A 181 19.98 -56.59 -11.64
N VAL A 182 20.75 -55.49 -11.77
CA VAL A 182 21.95 -55.27 -12.64
C VAL A 182 22.06 -55.98 -14.02
N ASN A 183 22.26 -55.23 -15.14
CA ASN A 183 23.61 -55.04 -15.73
C ASN A 183 23.75 -53.93 -16.80
N VAL A 184 25.00 -53.50 -17.02
CA VAL A 184 25.46 -52.42 -17.91
C VAL A 184 25.97 -52.96 -19.24
N SER A 185 25.74 -52.26 -20.36
CA SER A 185 26.70 -52.19 -21.49
C SER A 185 26.42 -51.01 -22.44
N THR A 186 27.50 -50.35 -22.84
CA THR A 186 27.58 -49.21 -23.77
C THR A 186 27.56 -49.62 -25.24
N VAL A 187 26.81 -48.89 -26.09
CA VAL A 187 27.17 -48.65 -27.50
C VAL A 187 26.84 -47.21 -27.89
N THR A 188 27.76 -46.57 -28.62
CA THR A 188 27.67 -45.21 -29.15
C THR A 188 26.93 -45.14 -30.49
N SER A 189 26.00 -44.19 -30.65
CA SER A 189 25.74 -43.54 -31.95
C SER A 189 25.01 -42.20 -31.79
N SER A 190 25.48 -41.19 -32.51
CA SER A 190 24.91 -39.84 -32.64
C SER A 190 23.51 -39.81 -33.27
N VAL A 191 22.68 -38.83 -32.87
CA VAL A 191 22.18 -37.73 -33.73
C VAL A 191 21.29 -36.77 -32.92
N GLU A 192 21.28 -35.51 -33.36
CA GLU A 192 20.63 -34.31 -32.81
C GLU A 192 19.15 -34.43 -32.40
N LYS A 193 18.78 -33.86 -31.22
CA LYS A 193 17.85 -32.69 -31.07
C LYS A 193 17.28 -32.53 -29.65
N ARG A 194 17.32 -31.28 -29.16
CA ARG A 194 16.56 -30.65 -28.04
C ARG A 194 16.59 -31.31 -26.65
N GLY A 195 16.72 -30.46 -25.63
CA GLY A 195 16.66 -30.83 -24.21
C GLY A 195 16.72 -29.60 -23.31
N GLU A 196 15.92 -28.57 -23.60
CA GLU A 196 15.77 -27.42 -22.71
C GLU A 196 14.93 -27.85 -21.51
N VAL A 197 15.55 -27.88 -20.32
CA VAL A 197 14.90 -28.30 -19.08
C VAL A 197 14.08 -27.14 -18.53
N SER A 198 12.82 -27.06 -18.96
CA SER A 198 11.81 -26.26 -18.27
C SER A 198 11.64 -26.80 -16.84
N ARG A 199 12.17 -26.09 -15.85
CA ARG A 199 11.75 -26.27 -14.46
C ARG A 199 10.33 -25.73 -14.33
N GLU A 200 9.35 -26.60 -14.49
CA GLU A 200 7.97 -26.31 -14.09
C GLU A 200 7.98 -25.92 -12.60
N SER A 201 7.53 -24.69 -12.33
CA SER A 201 7.32 -24.20 -10.98
C SER A 201 6.08 -24.90 -10.42
N VAL A 202 6.22 -25.67 -9.34
CA VAL A 202 5.14 -26.47 -8.75
C VAL A 202 4.18 -25.61 -7.90
N PHE A 203 3.92 -24.37 -8.33
CA PHE A 203 3.19 -23.34 -7.57
C PHE A 203 2.08 -22.64 -8.36
N ASP A 204 1.79 -23.02 -9.60
CA ASP A 204 0.80 -22.35 -10.45
C ASP A 204 -0.67 -22.62 -10.06
N HIS A 205 -0.92 -23.33 -8.95
CA HIS A 205 -2.24 -23.63 -8.38
C HIS A 205 -2.25 -23.42 -6.86
N VAL A 206 -2.22 -22.17 -6.42
CA VAL A 206 -2.49 -21.81 -5.01
C VAL A 206 -3.66 -20.82 -4.97
N ASP A 207 -4.79 -21.31 -4.49
CA ASP A 207 -6.01 -20.55 -4.21
C ASP A 207 -5.77 -19.40 -3.21
N ASP A 208 -6.82 -18.65 -2.87
CA ASP A 208 -6.84 -17.71 -1.75
C ASP A 208 -6.68 -18.46 -0.39
N SER A 209 -5.47 -18.98 -0.12
CA SER A 209 -5.20 -19.89 0.99
C SER A 209 -5.35 -19.20 2.35
N GLU A 210 -6.40 -19.57 3.06
CA GLU A 210 -6.56 -19.25 4.48
C GLU A 210 -5.69 -20.18 5.32
N THR A 211 -4.75 -19.61 6.06
CA THR A 211 -3.96 -20.34 7.05
C THR A 211 -4.56 -20.18 8.44
N GLN A 212 -4.83 -21.31 9.09
CA GLN A 212 -5.23 -21.33 10.49
C GLN A 212 -3.99 -21.21 11.38
N LEU A 213 -3.91 -20.11 12.14
CA LEU A 213 -3.01 -19.95 13.28
C LEU A 213 -3.71 -20.45 14.54
N THR A 214 -2.93 -20.99 15.47
CA THR A 214 -3.41 -21.44 16.78
C THR A 214 -2.64 -20.74 17.88
N PHE A 215 -3.34 -20.06 18.78
CA PHE A 215 -2.79 -19.35 19.92
C PHE A 215 -3.16 -20.07 21.21
N TRP A 216 -2.17 -20.47 21.99
CA TRP A 216 -2.30 -20.98 23.36
C TRP A 216 -2.01 -19.82 24.31
N LEU A 217 -3.01 -19.41 25.08
CA LEU A 217 -2.98 -18.21 25.90
C LEU A 217 -3.02 -18.59 27.38
N TYR A 218 -2.21 -17.93 28.22
CA TYR A 218 -2.20 -18.15 29.68
C TYR A 218 -2.02 -16.86 30.47
N GLY A 219 -2.78 -16.71 31.57
CA GLY A 219 -2.64 -15.62 32.53
C GLY A 219 -3.06 -14.25 32.00
N ILE A 220 -4.03 -14.21 31.07
CA ILE A 220 -4.55 -12.96 30.49
C ILE A 220 -5.34 -12.22 31.54
N VAL A 221 -5.10 -10.91 31.63
CA VAL A 221 -5.92 -9.98 32.41
C VAL A 221 -6.53 -8.98 31.45
N GLY A 222 -7.86 -8.91 31.39
CA GLY A 222 -8.62 -8.26 30.32
C GLY A 222 -9.88 -7.58 30.84
N SER A 223 -10.24 -6.44 30.23
CA SER A 223 -11.45 -5.68 30.56
C SER A 223 -12.02 -5.01 29.32
N ASP A 224 -13.32 -4.69 29.31
CA ASP A 224 -13.97 -3.91 28.24
C ASP A 224 -13.16 -2.64 27.87
N ARG A 225 -12.68 -1.94 28.90
CA ARG A 225 -11.91 -0.68 28.75
C ARG A 225 -10.47 -0.91 28.26
N TYR A 226 -9.91 -2.08 28.57
CA TYR A 226 -8.54 -2.45 28.22
C TYR A 226 -8.48 -3.96 27.87
N PRO A 227 -8.80 -4.33 26.62
CA PRO A 227 -8.77 -5.71 26.18
C PRO A 227 -7.35 -6.17 25.83
N LEU A 228 -7.10 -7.48 25.96
CA LEU A 228 -6.01 -8.12 25.23
C LEU A 228 -6.30 -8.04 23.73
N ARG A 229 -5.29 -7.70 22.93
CA ARG A 229 -5.36 -7.74 21.46
C ARG A 229 -4.18 -8.52 20.89
N ILE A 230 -4.49 -9.44 19.97
CA ILE A 230 -3.50 -10.09 19.12
C ILE A 230 -3.66 -9.50 17.72
N LEU A 231 -2.59 -8.91 17.21
CA LEU A 231 -2.53 -8.31 15.88
C LEU A 231 -1.59 -9.10 14.99
N VAL A 232 -2.03 -9.42 13.77
CA VAL A 232 -1.21 -10.03 12.71
C VAL A 232 -1.09 -9.01 11.59
N ASP A 233 0.13 -8.61 11.27
CA ASP A 233 0.47 -7.55 10.31
C ASP A 233 -0.30 -6.24 10.56
N GLY A 234 -0.51 -5.91 11.84
CA GLY A 234 -1.24 -4.73 12.30
C GLY A 234 -2.77 -4.84 12.28
N LEU A 235 -3.34 -5.96 11.79
CA LEU A 235 -4.76 -6.25 11.84
C LEU A 235 -5.09 -6.97 13.15
N CYS A 236 -6.03 -6.44 13.95
CA CYS A 236 -6.50 -7.11 15.16
C CYS A 236 -7.31 -8.35 14.78
N VAL A 237 -6.77 -9.54 15.06
CA VAL A 237 -7.39 -10.83 14.72
C VAL A 237 -8.04 -11.54 15.91
N PHE A 238 -7.70 -11.13 17.14
CA PHE A 238 -8.35 -11.59 18.36
C PHE A 238 -8.38 -10.46 19.40
N ARG A 239 -9.52 -10.34 20.10
CA ARG A 239 -9.79 -9.37 21.17
C ARG A 239 -10.44 -10.13 22.33
N CYS A 240 -9.90 -9.97 23.54
CA CYS A 240 -10.46 -10.57 24.76
C CYS A 240 -10.64 -9.49 25.83
N GLU A 241 -11.86 -9.36 26.34
CA GLU A 241 -12.34 -8.28 27.23
C GLU A 241 -12.52 -8.74 28.68
N HIS A 242 -12.05 -9.94 29.02
CA HIS A 242 -12.15 -10.51 30.35
C HIS A 242 -10.87 -11.26 30.72
N ASP A 243 -10.71 -11.54 32.00
CA ASP A 243 -9.61 -12.35 32.52
C ASP A 243 -9.75 -13.80 32.03
N LEU A 244 -8.64 -14.37 31.56
CA LEU A 244 -8.59 -15.73 31.02
C LEU A 244 -7.34 -16.45 31.55
N GLU A 245 -7.55 -17.32 32.54
CA GLU A 245 -6.48 -18.12 33.16
C GLU A 245 -5.74 -18.95 32.10
N SER A 246 -6.50 -19.60 31.21
CA SER A 246 -5.96 -20.20 29.99
C SER A 246 -7.01 -20.34 28.90
N GLY A 247 -6.61 -20.29 27.62
CA GLY A 247 -7.51 -20.52 26.49
C GLY A 247 -6.79 -20.80 25.17
N LYS A 248 -7.40 -21.61 24.31
CA LYS A 248 -6.94 -21.95 22.96
C LYS A 248 -7.78 -21.19 21.94
N VAL A 249 -7.15 -20.43 21.05
CA VAL A 249 -7.85 -19.64 20.02
C VAL A 249 -7.35 -20.07 18.64
N HIS A 250 -8.28 -20.35 17.72
CA HIS A 250 -7.96 -20.54 16.31
C HIS A 250 -8.37 -19.31 15.50
N VAL A 251 -7.43 -18.79 14.72
CA VAL A 251 -7.63 -17.63 13.86
C VAL A 251 -7.27 -18.01 12.43
N LYS A 252 -8.15 -17.75 11.48
CA LYS A 252 -7.77 -17.81 10.06
C LYS A 252 -7.18 -16.47 9.62
N VAL A 253 -6.01 -16.51 9.01
CA VAL A 253 -5.36 -15.38 8.34
C VAL A 253 -5.14 -15.71 6.87
N LYS A 254 -5.23 -14.72 5.98
CA LYS A 254 -4.87 -14.93 4.56
C LYS A 254 -3.35 -15.05 4.43
N GLU A 255 -2.86 -16.01 3.67
CA GLU A 255 -1.41 -16.12 3.43
C GLU A 255 -0.90 -14.94 2.58
N PRO A 256 0.26 -14.36 2.92
CA PRO A 256 0.85 -13.26 2.14
C PRO A 256 1.38 -13.79 0.80
N LYS A 257 0.67 -13.46 -0.29
CA LYS A 257 0.81 -14.06 -1.64
C LYS A 257 2.21 -14.06 -2.28
N PHE A 258 3.17 -13.26 -1.80
CA PHE A 258 4.46 -13.03 -2.47
C PHE A 258 5.65 -12.94 -1.50
N SER A 259 5.83 -13.94 -0.65
CA SER A 259 7.10 -14.12 0.07
C SER A 259 7.48 -15.60 0.13
N PRO A 260 8.67 -16.03 -0.36
CA PRO A 260 9.12 -17.43 -0.28
C PRO A 260 9.32 -17.91 1.16
N GLU A 261 9.34 -16.98 2.11
CA GLU A 261 9.22 -17.22 3.54
C GLU A 261 7.91 -16.59 4.02
N HIS A 262 6.88 -17.36 4.41
CA HIS A 262 5.60 -16.82 4.89
C HIS A 262 5.80 -16.10 6.24
N LYS A 263 6.22 -14.83 6.19
CA LYS A 263 6.52 -14.01 7.37
C LYS A 263 5.31 -13.18 7.76
N ILE A 264 4.95 -13.23 9.04
CA ILE A 264 3.99 -12.34 9.66
C ILE A 264 4.66 -11.51 10.77
N ASN A 265 4.22 -10.29 10.98
CA ASN A 265 4.50 -9.51 12.18
C ASN A 265 3.37 -9.79 13.18
N LEU A 266 3.68 -10.47 14.28
CA LEU A 266 2.74 -10.71 15.37
C LEU A 266 3.01 -9.68 16.47
N SER A 267 2.00 -8.87 16.79
CA SER A 267 2.03 -7.91 17.89
C SER A 267 0.98 -8.29 18.93
N VAL A 268 1.41 -8.45 20.17
CA VAL A 268 0.53 -8.71 21.31
C VAL A 268 0.50 -7.46 22.18
N ASP A 269 -0.69 -6.91 22.39
CA ASP A 269 -0.96 -5.74 23.24
C ASP A 269 -1.84 -6.17 24.42
N MET A 270 -1.27 -6.18 25.63
CA MET A 270 -2.00 -6.44 26.87
C MET A 270 -1.75 -5.31 27.88
N PRO A 271 -2.80 -4.75 28.52
CA PRO A 271 -2.65 -3.77 29.59
C PRO A 271 -2.12 -4.44 30.87
N LEU A 272 -1.17 -3.80 31.57
CA LEU A 272 -0.81 -4.23 32.93
C LEU A 272 -1.86 -3.74 33.92
N VAL A 273 -2.44 -4.68 34.68
CA VAL A 273 -3.24 -4.36 35.88
C VAL A 273 -2.31 -4.12 37.07
N THR A 274 -1.53 -3.04 36.97
CA THR A 274 -0.91 -2.41 38.14
C THR A 274 -1.81 -1.26 38.59
N GLY A 275 -2.29 -1.30 39.83
CA GLY A 275 -3.26 -0.35 40.40
C GLY A 275 -2.75 1.09 40.63
N VAL A 276 -1.83 1.56 39.80
CA VAL A 276 -1.20 2.89 39.86
C VAL A 276 -1.46 3.61 38.53
N SER A 277 -1.72 4.91 38.58
CA SER A 277 -2.36 5.71 37.52
C SER A 277 -1.65 5.86 36.18
N ASN A 278 -0.51 5.18 35.96
CA ASN A 278 0.21 5.13 34.68
C ASN A 278 0.24 3.70 34.14
N GLN A 279 -0.80 3.31 33.40
CA GLN A 279 -0.90 1.98 32.80
C GLN A 279 0.21 1.75 31.77
N ARG A 280 1.19 0.93 32.13
CA ARG A 280 2.13 0.34 31.16
C ARG A 280 1.36 -0.67 30.30
N ARG A 281 1.58 -0.65 28.98
CA ARG A 281 1.14 -1.72 28.09
C ARG A 281 2.29 -2.68 27.86
N ILE A 282 2.00 -3.97 27.94
CA ILE A 282 2.88 -5.01 27.41
C ILE A 282 2.68 -5.03 25.90
N PHE A 283 3.64 -4.47 25.18
CA PHE A 283 3.71 -4.56 23.73
C PHE A 283 4.85 -5.51 23.35
N ASN A 284 4.51 -6.61 22.71
CA ASN A 284 5.49 -7.56 22.15
C ASN A 284 5.23 -7.71 20.66
N GLU A 285 6.03 -7.03 19.83
CA GLU A 285 6.03 -7.13 18.38
C GLU A 285 7.24 -7.95 17.91
N LYS A 286 6.98 -9.06 17.22
CA LYS A 286 8.01 -9.93 16.65
C LYS A 286 7.60 -10.43 15.28
N ARG A 287 8.59 -10.58 14.40
CA ARG A 287 8.42 -11.15 13.06
C ARG A 287 8.70 -12.64 13.10
N PHE A 288 7.72 -13.43 12.65
CA PHE A 288 7.74 -14.90 12.70
C PHE A 288 7.63 -15.48 11.28
N ASN A 289 8.27 -16.63 11.04
CA ASN A 289 8.23 -17.32 9.75
C ASN A 289 7.36 -18.58 9.87
N LEU A 290 6.16 -18.54 9.30
CA LEU A 290 5.17 -19.63 9.35
C LEU A 290 5.60 -20.87 8.55
N SER A 291 6.40 -20.69 7.50
CA SER A 291 6.91 -21.80 6.67
C SER A 291 7.99 -22.61 7.37
N ALA A 292 8.82 -21.97 8.19
CA ALA A 292 9.94 -22.62 8.87
C ALA A 292 9.59 -23.14 10.27
N ASN A 293 8.81 -22.36 11.03
CA ASN A 293 8.64 -22.56 12.48
C ASN A 293 7.19 -22.92 12.87
N GLY A 294 6.32 -23.21 11.91
CA GLY A 294 4.93 -23.64 12.13
C GLY A 294 3.92 -22.53 12.41
N LYS A 295 2.68 -22.94 12.71
CA LYS A 295 1.49 -22.07 12.80
C LYS A 295 0.90 -21.98 14.21
N VAL A 296 1.64 -22.45 15.21
CA VAL A 296 1.23 -22.51 16.62
C VAL A 296 2.06 -21.52 17.45
N PHE A 297 1.38 -20.75 18.29
CA PHE A 297 1.97 -19.73 19.15
C PHE A 297 1.56 -19.94 20.60
N LEU A 298 2.52 -19.96 21.50
CA LEU A 298 2.31 -19.84 22.95
C LEU A 298 2.48 -18.37 23.34
N ILE A 299 1.52 -17.83 24.08
CA ILE A 299 1.55 -16.48 24.67
C ILE A 299 1.26 -16.64 26.17
N ASP A 300 2.31 -16.58 26.99
CA ASP A 300 2.22 -16.75 28.44
C ASP A 300 2.53 -15.44 29.18
N PHE A 301 1.57 -14.98 29.98
CA PHE A 301 1.66 -13.77 30.82
C PHE A 301 1.87 -14.09 32.31
N ARG A 302 1.83 -15.36 32.73
CA ARG A 302 1.90 -15.74 34.16
C ARG A 302 3.18 -15.25 34.83
N ASN A 303 4.30 -15.32 34.12
CA ASN A 303 5.60 -14.81 34.60
C ASN A 303 5.67 -13.28 34.58
N ALA A 304 5.00 -12.61 33.64
CA ALA A 304 4.96 -11.16 33.54
C ALA A 304 4.24 -10.50 34.74
N ASN A 305 3.26 -11.21 35.31
CA ASN A 305 2.51 -10.78 36.49
C ASN A 305 3.21 -11.14 37.83
N GLN A 306 4.32 -11.90 37.80
CA GLN A 306 5.03 -12.37 39.00
C GLN A 306 6.39 -11.67 39.23
N GLN A 307 6.86 -10.83 38.29
CA GLN A 307 8.11 -10.08 38.50
C GLN A 307 7.94 -9.02 39.61
N PRO A 308 8.79 -9.01 40.65
CA PRO A 308 8.77 -7.97 41.67
C PRO A 308 9.13 -6.60 41.07
N SER A 309 8.57 -5.53 41.64
CA SER A 309 8.56 -4.15 41.11
C SER A 309 9.93 -3.48 40.91
N ASP A 310 10.99 -4.09 41.44
CA ASP A 310 12.24 -3.38 41.72
C ASP A 310 13.25 -3.48 40.57
N ASP A 311 13.12 -4.51 39.71
CA ASP A 311 13.86 -4.60 38.45
C ASP A 311 13.12 -3.84 37.34
N LYS A 312 13.73 -2.76 36.82
CA LYS A 312 13.15 -1.88 35.80
C LYS A 312 12.96 -2.51 34.41
N ASN A 313 13.22 -3.80 34.24
CA ASN A 313 12.98 -4.52 32.99
C ASN A 313 11.47 -4.66 32.77
N ALA A 314 10.99 -4.22 31.60
CA ALA A 314 9.57 -4.22 31.29
C ALA A 314 9.01 -5.65 31.31
N ALA A 315 7.94 -5.86 32.08
CA ALA A 315 7.15 -7.09 32.03
C ALA A 315 6.71 -7.34 30.58
N THR A 316 7.19 -8.43 29.99
CA THR A 316 6.99 -8.76 28.57
C THR A 316 6.29 -10.10 28.44
N ALA A 317 5.32 -10.18 27.51
CA ALA A 317 4.62 -11.42 27.20
C ALA A 317 5.62 -12.46 26.69
N HIS A 318 5.61 -13.68 27.23
CA HIS A 318 6.46 -14.73 26.70
C HIS A 318 5.82 -15.35 25.45
N VAL A 319 6.16 -14.80 24.29
CA VAL A 319 5.67 -15.24 22.97
C VAL A 319 6.66 -16.19 22.31
N VAL A 320 6.24 -17.43 22.07
CA VAL A 320 7.02 -18.50 21.42
C VAL A 320 6.24 -19.06 20.24
N GLN A 321 6.87 -19.18 19.08
CA GLN A 321 6.34 -19.90 17.93
C GLN A 321 6.87 -21.35 17.97
N VAL A 322 6.01 -22.34 17.74
CA VAL A 322 6.38 -23.77 17.71
C VAL A 322 5.86 -24.45 16.46
N ALA A 323 6.63 -25.44 15.98
CA ALA A 323 6.35 -26.14 14.72
C ALA A 323 5.04 -26.95 14.80
N PHE A 324 4.79 -27.58 15.96
CA PHE A 324 3.66 -28.46 16.21
C PHE A 324 3.21 -28.35 17.68
N GLU A 325 1.92 -28.55 17.97
CA GLU A 325 1.39 -28.49 19.35
C GLU A 325 2.10 -29.46 20.32
N LYS A 326 2.60 -30.59 19.82
CA LYS A 326 3.41 -31.54 20.61
C LYS A 326 4.70 -30.95 21.20
N GLN A 327 5.19 -29.82 20.71
CA GLN A 327 6.34 -29.13 21.30
C GLN A 327 5.98 -28.32 22.56
N LEU A 328 4.68 -28.22 22.89
CA LEU A 328 4.17 -27.65 24.14
C LEU A 328 3.90 -28.72 25.20
N GLU A 329 4.43 -29.94 25.03
CA GLU A 329 4.34 -31.05 25.99
C GLU A 329 4.98 -30.66 27.33
N GLY A 330 4.15 -30.25 28.29
CA GLY A 330 4.53 -29.60 29.55
C GLY A 330 3.64 -28.42 29.93
N TYR A 331 2.96 -27.81 28.96
CA TYR A 331 1.85 -26.87 29.19
C TYR A 331 0.52 -27.64 29.22
N PRO A 332 -0.36 -27.42 30.21
CA PRO A 332 -1.67 -28.09 30.25
C PRO A 332 -2.55 -27.56 29.12
N GLU A 333 -3.02 -28.43 28.22
CA GLU A 333 -3.76 -27.99 27.03
C GLU A 333 -4.97 -27.11 27.43
N PRO A 334 -5.03 -25.86 26.92
CA PRO A 334 -6.08 -24.94 27.35
C PRO A 334 -7.39 -25.24 26.62
N PRO A 335 -8.55 -24.98 27.24
CA PRO A 335 -9.85 -25.20 26.61
C PRO A 335 -9.99 -24.29 25.38
N LEU A 336 -10.72 -24.77 24.35
CA LEU A 336 -11.08 -23.92 23.21
C LEU A 336 -11.91 -22.74 23.72
N TYR A 337 -11.43 -21.53 23.44
CA TYR A 337 -12.07 -20.28 23.86
C TYR A 337 -13.41 -20.10 23.15
N ASP A 338 -14.48 -20.04 23.94
CA ASP A 338 -15.83 -19.78 23.48
C ASP A 338 -16.32 -18.43 24.05
N PRO A 339 -16.40 -17.36 23.24
CA PRO A 339 -16.82 -16.05 23.72
C PRO A 339 -18.27 -16.02 24.22
N SER A 340 -19.10 -17.03 23.91
CA SER A 340 -20.49 -17.10 24.37
C SER A 340 -20.64 -17.59 25.82
N GLN A 341 -19.60 -18.18 26.41
CA GLN A 341 -19.65 -18.75 27.78
C GLN A 341 -19.32 -17.73 28.89
N HIS A 342 -18.81 -16.55 28.52
CA HIS A 342 -18.39 -15.52 29.47
C HIS A 342 -19.42 -14.39 29.56
N THR A 343 -20.34 -14.49 30.51
CA THR A 343 -21.15 -13.34 30.92
C THR A 343 -20.29 -12.35 31.72
N PRO A 344 -20.34 -11.03 31.46
CA PRO A 344 -19.54 -10.05 32.18
C PRO A 344 -19.87 -10.09 33.68
N VAL A 345 -18.83 -10.25 34.51
CA VAL A 345 -18.96 -10.26 35.96
C VAL A 345 -19.25 -8.84 36.43
N THR A 346 -20.49 -8.56 36.82
CA THR A 346 -20.89 -7.27 37.40
C THR A 346 -20.05 -6.96 38.63
N SER A 347 -19.09 -6.04 38.47
CA SER A 347 -18.07 -5.76 39.47
C SER A 347 -18.68 -5.23 40.78
N GLN A 348 -18.41 -5.90 41.90
CA GLN A 348 -18.77 -5.37 43.21
C GLN A 348 -17.82 -4.24 43.61
N THR A 349 -18.39 -3.06 43.88
CA THR A 349 -17.63 -1.86 44.26
C THR A 349 -17.01 -2.00 45.65
N VAL A 350 -15.70 -2.22 45.72
CA VAL A 350 -14.91 -2.04 46.95
C VAL A 350 -14.26 -0.66 46.90
N VAL A 351 -14.60 0.20 47.86
CA VAL A 351 -14.10 1.59 47.94
C VAL A 351 -12.74 1.63 48.65
N PRO A 352 -11.65 2.13 48.02
CA PRO A 352 -10.38 2.32 48.69
C PRO A 352 -10.35 3.61 49.54
N PRO A 353 -9.56 3.65 50.63
CA PRO A 353 -9.47 4.82 51.51
C PRO A 353 -8.65 5.97 50.88
N PRO A 354 -8.84 7.22 51.34
CA PRO A 354 -8.20 8.40 50.74
C PRO A 354 -6.71 8.50 51.09
N VAL A 355 -5.87 8.75 50.07
CA VAL A 355 -4.43 9.00 50.23
C VAL A 355 -4.18 10.50 50.37
N THR A 356 -3.44 10.90 51.42
CA THR A 356 -2.99 12.28 51.62
C THR A 356 -1.64 12.50 50.93
N ILE A 357 -1.52 13.52 50.09
CA ILE A 357 -0.28 13.85 49.38
C ILE A 357 0.56 14.81 50.26
N SER A 358 1.74 14.36 50.67
CA SER A 358 2.78 15.21 51.27
C SER A 358 3.71 15.74 50.19
N MET A 359 4.13 17.01 50.29
CA MET A 359 5.16 17.59 49.43
C MET A 359 6.50 17.66 50.16
N GLU A 360 7.46 16.82 49.78
CA GLU A 360 8.87 16.98 50.14
C GLU A 360 9.71 17.43 48.93
N PRO A 361 10.84 18.14 49.15
CA PRO A 361 11.63 18.74 48.09
C PRO A 361 12.52 17.75 47.32
N PHE A 362 12.74 18.06 46.04
CA PHE A 362 13.46 17.27 45.05
C PHE A 362 14.96 17.12 45.38
N GLN A 363 15.49 15.88 45.33
CA GLN A 363 16.94 15.60 45.31
C GLN A 363 17.29 14.71 44.11
N ILE A 364 18.46 14.94 43.51
CA ILE A 364 19.04 14.11 42.44
C ILE A 364 20.44 13.70 42.91
N ASP A 365 20.68 12.39 43.07
CA ASP A 365 21.79 11.84 43.86
C ASP A 365 23.21 12.02 43.28
N GLU A 366 23.39 12.63 42.11
CA GLU A 366 24.72 12.76 41.48
C GLU A 366 25.12 14.19 41.07
N TYR A 367 24.18 15.15 41.07
CA TYR A 367 24.45 16.55 40.72
C TYR A 367 23.68 17.51 41.63
N GLN A 368 24.37 18.13 42.59
CA GLN A 368 23.83 19.27 43.34
C GLN A 368 23.83 20.52 42.45
N VAL A 369 22.78 20.65 41.63
CA VAL A 369 22.48 21.90 40.92
C VAL A 369 21.56 22.74 41.80
N ASP A 370 22.02 23.92 42.18
CA ASP A 370 21.22 24.89 42.92
C ASP A 370 20.06 25.39 42.04
N ALA A 371 18.85 24.89 42.32
CA ALA A 371 17.65 25.17 41.54
C ALA A 371 17.32 26.67 41.45
N SER A 372 17.82 27.50 42.38
CA SER A 372 17.63 28.95 42.33
C SER A 372 18.43 29.66 41.21
N LYS A 373 19.39 28.96 40.58
CA LYS A 373 20.29 29.49 39.54
C LYS A 373 19.92 29.06 38.11
N LEU A 374 18.91 28.21 37.96
CA LEU A 374 18.39 27.79 36.66
C LEU A 374 17.28 28.75 36.21
N SER A 375 17.25 29.07 34.91
CA SER A 375 16.09 29.77 34.34
C SER A 375 14.87 28.83 34.27
N ASN A 376 13.66 29.38 34.26
CA ASN A 376 12.44 28.57 34.09
C ASN A 376 12.48 27.70 32.83
N GLU A 377 13.09 28.20 31.75
CA GLU A 377 13.28 27.48 30.49
C GLU A 377 14.29 26.32 30.63
N GLN A 378 15.34 26.47 31.44
CA GLN A 378 16.25 25.36 31.78
C GLN A 378 15.54 24.31 32.64
N CYS A 379 14.76 24.72 33.64
CA CYS A 379 13.97 23.80 34.47
C CYS A 379 12.98 22.98 33.63
N GLU A 380 12.24 23.60 32.71
CA GLU A 380 11.31 22.91 31.82
C GLU A 380 12.03 21.94 30.88
N LYS A 381 13.19 22.32 30.33
CA LYS A 381 14.02 21.43 29.50
C LYS A 381 14.58 20.24 30.30
N LEU A 382 15.01 20.45 31.55
CA LEU A 382 15.49 19.38 32.42
C LEU A 382 14.36 18.40 32.80
N LEU A 383 13.16 18.91 33.11
CA LEU A 383 11.95 18.08 33.30
C LEU A 383 11.62 17.27 32.05
N LYS A 384 11.78 17.85 30.85
CA LYS A 384 11.56 17.16 29.58
C LYS A 384 12.60 16.06 29.33
N VAL A 385 13.88 16.31 29.59
CA VAL A 385 14.95 15.30 29.49
C VAL A 385 14.73 14.17 30.49
N GLN A 386 14.35 14.49 31.73
CA GLN A 386 13.98 13.49 32.74
C GLN A 386 12.81 12.63 32.25
N SER A 387 11.74 13.24 31.75
CA SER A 387 10.58 12.53 31.20
C SER A 387 10.93 11.62 30.01
N LEU A 388 11.88 12.02 29.16
CA LEU A 388 12.37 11.19 28.05
C LEU A 388 13.24 10.01 28.55
N GLN A 389 14.06 10.21 29.59
CA GLN A 389 14.82 9.13 30.22
C GLN A 389 13.90 8.14 30.95
N ASP A 390 12.91 8.63 31.70
CA ASP A 390 11.94 7.79 32.43
C ASP A 390 11.06 6.95 31.49
N ARG A 391 10.88 7.42 30.25
CA ARG A 391 10.23 6.70 29.15
C ARG A 391 11.16 5.74 28.39
N GLY A 392 12.44 5.67 28.74
CA GLY A 392 13.45 4.86 28.05
C GLY A 392 13.80 5.35 26.64
N ILE A 393 13.45 6.59 26.29
CA ILE A 393 13.70 7.18 24.97
C ILE A 393 15.13 7.74 24.88
N LEU A 394 15.68 8.21 26.00
CA LEU A 394 17.09 8.55 26.15
C LEU A 394 17.77 7.51 27.04
N THR A 395 18.93 7.01 26.63
CA THR A 395 19.81 6.25 27.53
C THR A 395 20.32 7.16 28.66
N PRO A 396 20.79 6.62 29.80
CA PRO A 396 21.36 7.43 30.88
C PRO A 396 22.50 8.36 30.41
N GLN A 397 23.33 7.90 29.47
CA GLN A 397 24.46 8.65 28.93
C GLN A 397 24.01 9.84 28.07
N GLU A 398 22.99 9.66 27.24
CA GLU A 398 22.41 10.73 26.42
C GLU A 398 21.63 11.74 27.28
N ALA A 399 20.87 11.26 28.26
CA ALA A 399 20.16 12.12 29.21
C ALA A 399 21.13 12.98 30.02
N ASP A 400 22.28 12.44 30.42
CA ASP A 400 23.34 13.19 31.11
C ASP A 400 24.07 14.19 30.19
N PHE A 401 24.27 13.85 28.92
CA PHE A 401 24.81 14.77 27.94
C PHE A 401 23.87 15.97 27.70
N GLU A 402 22.57 15.72 27.54
CA GLU A 402 21.54 16.76 27.41
C GLU A 402 21.42 17.59 28.69
N ARG A 403 21.41 16.96 29.89
CA ARG A 403 21.43 17.69 31.18
C ARG A 403 22.65 18.63 31.27
N LYS A 404 23.85 18.15 30.95
CA LYS A 404 25.08 18.97 30.91
C LYS A 404 24.97 20.10 29.90
N THR A 405 24.38 19.86 28.73
CA THR A 405 24.17 20.86 27.68
C THR A 405 23.17 21.95 28.12
N ILE A 406 22.11 21.59 28.86
CA ILE A 406 21.09 22.53 29.37
C ILE A 406 21.61 23.35 30.56
N ILE A 407 22.33 22.71 31.49
CA ILE A 407 22.90 23.36 32.69
C ILE A 407 24.10 24.23 32.31
N GLY A 408 24.92 23.77 31.37
CA GLY A 408 26.17 24.39 30.95
C GLY A 408 27.31 24.18 31.95
N ASP A 409 28.54 24.03 31.45
CA ASP A 409 29.75 23.70 32.24
C ASP A 409 30.06 24.65 33.40
N LYS A 410 29.47 25.86 33.40
CA LYS A 410 29.69 26.90 34.42
C LYS A 410 28.88 26.72 35.71
N LEU A 411 27.85 25.86 35.72
CA LEU A 411 26.97 25.65 36.89
C LEU A 411 27.20 24.31 37.61
N LEU A 412 28.11 23.46 37.12
CA LEU A 412 28.43 22.16 37.71
C LEU A 412 29.52 22.28 38.78
N SER A 413 29.12 22.48 40.05
CA SER A 413 30.03 22.32 41.19
C SER A 413 30.08 20.86 41.63
N PHE A 414 31.11 20.12 41.22
CA PHE A 414 31.40 18.81 41.81
C PHE A 414 31.69 18.93 43.31
N PRO A 415 31.23 17.98 44.15
CA PRO A 415 31.59 17.96 45.57
C PRO A 415 33.10 17.75 45.70
N LYS A 416 33.81 18.80 46.12
CA LYS A 416 35.26 18.74 46.38
C LYS A 416 35.52 17.77 47.54
N LYS A 417 36.10 16.60 47.24
CA LYS A 417 36.74 15.77 48.26
C LYS A 417 37.79 16.60 49.01
N THR A 418 37.61 16.73 50.31
CA THR A 418 38.50 17.46 51.22
C THR A 418 39.79 16.67 51.46
N ILE A 419 40.88 17.10 50.83
CA ILE A 419 42.27 16.68 51.13
C ILE A 419 43.12 17.98 51.19
N PRO A 420 44.06 18.13 52.15
CA PRO A 420 44.47 19.46 52.61
C PRO A 420 45.58 20.18 51.81
N LYS A 421 45.57 21.51 51.95
CA LYS A 421 46.55 22.56 51.57
C LYS A 421 47.97 22.13 51.14
N SER A 422 48.39 22.67 49.99
CA SER A 422 49.64 23.46 49.87
C SER A 422 49.62 24.44 48.69
N THR A 423 49.46 25.72 49.01
CA THR A 423 50.17 26.93 48.51
C THR A 423 51.03 26.83 47.23
N THR A 424 50.82 27.74 46.24
CA THR A 424 51.81 28.71 45.67
C THR A 424 51.14 29.63 44.64
N THR A 425 51.71 30.82 44.41
CA THR A 425 51.15 32.05 43.77
C THR A 425 51.70 32.28 42.33
N VAL A 426 51.41 33.48 41.75
CA VAL A 426 51.87 34.10 40.47
C VAL A 426 50.84 33.91 39.32
N VAL A 427 50.17 34.90 38.68
CA VAL A 427 50.34 36.35 38.32
C VAL A 427 50.74 36.58 36.84
N GLU A 428 50.01 37.51 36.18
CA GLU A 428 50.31 38.23 34.90
C GLU A 428 50.17 37.49 33.54
N GLU A 429 49.87 38.13 32.39
CA GLU A 429 49.34 39.48 32.06
C GLU A 429 48.59 39.49 30.69
N LYS A 430 48.01 40.63 30.31
CA LYS A 430 47.40 40.98 29.00
C LYS A 430 48.48 41.45 27.99
N PRO A 431 48.22 41.60 26.67
CA PRO A 431 47.79 42.92 26.16
C PRO A 431 46.80 42.89 24.96
N THR A 432 46.64 44.02 24.25
CA THR A 432 45.55 44.36 23.29
C THR A 432 46.12 45.13 22.08
N LEU A 433 45.27 45.59 21.13
CA LEU A 433 45.54 46.46 19.94
C LEU A 433 46.07 45.70 18.68
N GLU A 434 45.82 46.12 17.41
CA GLU A 434 45.07 47.26 16.85
C GLU A 434 44.54 47.02 15.41
N ASN A 435 43.73 47.95 14.90
CA ASN A 435 43.26 48.13 13.50
C ASN A 435 43.86 49.46 12.98
N PRO A 436 44.00 49.80 11.66
CA PRO A 436 42.84 50.33 10.89
C PRO A 436 42.92 50.40 9.31
N SER A 437 41.84 50.95 8.70
CA SER A 437 41.76 51.74 7.42
C SER A 437 42.00 51.05 6.06
N GLU A 438 41.02 50.95 5.14
CA GLU A 438 40.34 51.95 4.25
C GLU A 438 41.05 52.27 2.90
N LYS A 439 40.36 52.04 1.76
CA LYS A 439 39.89 53.11 0.82
C LYS A 439 39.11 52.59 -0.40
N SER A 440 38.48 53.53 -1.11
CA SER A 440 37.44 53.36 -2.15
C SER A 440 37.85 54.05 -3.47
N LEU A 441 37.33 53.60 -4.63
CA LEU A 441 36.55 54.39 -5.62
C LEU A 441 36.40 53.72 -7.02
N LYS A 442 35.28 54.02 -7.70
CA LYS A 442 34.97 53.77 -9.15
C LYS A 442 35.29 55.07 -9.97
N PRO A 443 34.84 55.33 -11.24
CA PRO A 443 34.15 54.54 -12.29
C PRO A 443 34.69 54.74 -13.75
N ILE A 444 34.00 54.25 -14.81
CA ILE A 444 33.50 55.02 -16.02
C ILE A 444 33.14 54.16 -17.28
N ALA A 445 31.94 54.44 -17.84
CA ALA A 445 31.40 54.39 -19.23
C ALA A 445 31.52 53.21 -20.26
N SER A 446 30.45 53.09 -21.06
CA SER A 446 30.25 52.25 -22.28
C SER A 446 30.54 53.01 -23.59
N PRO A 447 30.66 52.31 -24.76
CA PRO A 447 29.61 52.33 -25.82
C PRO A 447 29.52 50.99 -26.64
N ARG A 448 28.77 50.81 -27.77
CA ARG A 448 27.38 51.14 -28.19
C ARG A 448 27.11 50.52 -29.61
N ASN A 449 25.84 50.24 -29.99
CA ASN A 449 25.30 49.83 -31.33
C ASN A 449 25.43 48.34 -31.73
N GLY A 450 24.49 47.71 -32.46
CA GLY A 450 23.10 48.08 -32.82
C GLY A 450 22.52 47.35 -34.07
N ILE A 451 21.17 47.26 -34.17
CA ILE A 451 20.28 47.05 -35.38
C ILE A 451 20.53 45.76 -36.22
N THR A 452 19.60 44.98 -36.83
CA THR A 452 18.22 45.13 -37.40
C THR A 452 17.35 43.86 -37.17
N ASN A 453 16.41 43.44 -38.05
CA ASN A 453 14.96 43.79 -38.10
C ASN A 453 14.12 42.63 -38.74
N ASN A 454 12.79 42.68 -38.60
CA ASN A 454 11.75 42.23 -39.60
C ASN A 454 11.57 40.71 -39.94
N THR A 455 10.42 40.17 -40.41
CA THR A 455 8.94 40.40 -40.26
C THR A 455 8.20 39.13 -40.76
N LEU A 456 6.85 39.08 -40.65
CA LEU A 456 5.87 38.36 -41.50
C LEU A 456 5.57 36.86 -41.28
N SER A 457 4.37 36.58 -40.76
CA SER A 457 3.46 35.53 -41.28
C SER A 457 2.76 36.04 -42.55
N PRO A 458 2.20 35.20 -43.46
CA PRO A 458 0.83 34.68 -43.24
C PRO A 458 0.39 33.35 -43.94
N ARG A 459 -0.60 32.68 -43.33
CA ARG A 459 -1.89 32.15 -43.87
C ARG A 459 -2.00 31.54 -45.29
N SER A 460 -2.84 30.46 -45.38
CA SER A 460 -3.85 30.11 -46.45
C SER A 460 -3.69 28.67 -47.00
N THR A 461 -4.70 27.91 -47.50
CA THR A 461 -6.19 27.80 -47.33
C THR A 461 -6.68 26.51 -48.03
N THR A 462 -7.81 25.93 -47.58
CA THR A 462 -8.84 25.15 -48.35
C THR A 462 -8.46 24.22 -49.52
N THR A 463 -9.01 22.99 -49.51
CA THR A 463 -10.17 22.64 -50.37
C THR A 463 -10.95 21.41 -49.89
N SER A 464 -12.22 21.34 -50.28
CA SER A 464 -13.18 20.26 -50.04
C SER A 464 -13.57 19.58 -51.36
N THR A 465 -14.14 18.37 -51.30
CA THR A 465 -14.97 17.86 -52.42
C THR A 465 -16.04 16.89 -51.90
N THR A 466 -17.20 16.91 -52.55
CA THR A 466 -18.44 16.22 -52.14
C THR A 466 -19.01 15.49 -53.36
N THR A 467 -19.53 14.26 -53.23
CA THR A 467 -20.56 13.72 -54.15
C THR A 467 -21.25 12.44 -53.62
N THR A 468 -22.57 12.55 -53.38
CA THR A 468 -23.67 11.65 -53.82
C THR A 468 -23.46 10.12 -53.85
N GLY A 469 -24.17 9.30 -53.07
CA GLY A 469 -25.57 8.85 -53.29
C GLY A 469 -25.58 7.30 -53.40
N SER A 470 -26.65 6.51 -53.29
CA SER A 470 -28.09 6.71 -52.96
C SER A 470 -28.77 5.32 -52.80
N VAL A 471 -30.06 5.29 -52.41
CA VAL A 471 -31.03 4.16 -52.53
C VAL A 471 -31.04 3.03 -51.46
N SER A 472 -32.17 2.95 -50.75
CA SER A 472 -32.68 1.75 -50.03
C SER A 472 -33.62 0.93 -50.95
N PRO A 473 -33.98 -0.33 -50.64
CA PRO A 473 -35.27 -0.49 -49.95
C PRO A 473 -35.42 -1.68 -48.98
N ARG A 474 -36.02 -1.37 -47.82
CA ARG A 474 -37.14 -2.04 -47.15
C ARG A 474 -37.70 -3.34 -47.77
N SER A 475 -37.96 -4.34 -46.92
CA SER A 475 -39.01 -5.37 -47.11
C SER A 475 -39.59 -5.84 -45.77
N THR A 476 -40.88 -6.20 -45.76
CA THR A 476 -41.70 -6.46 -44.56
C THR A 476 -42.71 -7.60 -44.79
N SER A 477 -42.81 -8.58 -43.89
CA SER A 477 -43.97 -9.51 -43.72
C SER A 477 -43.68 -10.46 -42.53
N THR A 478 -44.41 -10.42 -41.40
CA THR A 478 -45.75 -10.99 -41.06
C THR A 478 -45.81 -12.50 -40.80
N THR A 479 -45.83 -12.84 -39.50
CA THR A 479 -46.77 -13.77 -38.81
C THR A 479 -47.60 -14.79 -39.61
N SER A 480 -47.60 -16.05 -39.17
CA SER A 480 -48.85 -16.78 -38.84
C SER A 480 -48.58 -18.04 -38.01
N SER A 481 -49.59 -18.43 -37.22
CA SER A 481 -49.64 -19.64 -36.40
C SER A 481 -50.64 -20.66 -37.00
N VAL A 482 -50.69 -21.87 -36.41
CA VAL A 482 -51.84 -22.81 -36.28
C VAL A 482 -51.42 -24.27 -36.54
N SER A 483 -51.76 -25.15 -35.58
CA SER A 483 -51.82 -26.62 -35.74
C SER A 483 -53.28 -27.07 -35.85
N PRO A 484 -53.56 -28.28 -36.38
CA PRO A 484 -54.16 -29.27 -35.48
C PRO A 484 -53.76 -30.76 -35.74
N ARG A 485 -54.37 -31.64 -34.93
CA ARG A 485 -54.06 -33.06 -34.66
C ARG A 485 -54.49 -34.08 -35.75
N GLY A 486 -53.82 -35.24 -35.74
CA GLY A 486 -54.49 -36.54 -35.51
C GLY A 486 -54.42 -37.63 -36.61
N GLY A 487 -53.95 -38.84 -36.25
CA GLY A 487 -53.99 -40.05 -37.08
C GLY A 487 -53.02 -41.14 -36.60
N SER A 488 -53.37 -42.43 -36.73
CA SER A 488 -52.73 -43.54 -35.97
C SER A 488 -52.26 -44.74 -36.81
N VAL A 489 -51.04 -45.23 -36.54
CA VAL A 489 -50.63 -46.65 -36.26
C VAL A 489 -51.08 -47.74 -37.26
N PRO A 490 -50.16 -48.56 -37.87
CA PRO A 490 -49.43 -49.57 -37.08
C PRO A 490 -47.96 -49.89 -37.43
N ARG A 491 -47.34 -50.57 -36.45
CA ARG A 491 -45.99 -51.19 -36.45
C ARG A 491 -45.72 -52.07 -37.68
N ASN A 492 -44.47 -52.05 -38.15
CA ASN A 492 -43.63 -53.25 -38.03
C ASN A 492 -42.14 -52.91 -37.89
N SER A 493 -41.43 -53.77 -37.17
CA SER A 493 -40.08 -53.50 -36.66
C SER A 493 -38.97 -53.99 -37.60
N ALA A 494 -38.11 -53.07 -38.01
CA ALA A 494 -36.75 -53.36 -38.44
C ALA A 494 -35.79 -52.44 -37.68
N THR A 495 -34.90 -53.02 -36.88
CA THR A 495 -33.91 -52.31 -36.06
C THR A 495 -32.80 -51.73 -36.94
N SER A 496 -33.09 -50.59 -37.56
CA SER A 496 -32.03 -49.62 -37.89
C SER A 496 -31.67 -48.90 -36.60
N SER A 497 -30.48 -49.16 -36.08
CA SER A 497 -29.90 -48.36 -35.01
C SER A 497 -29.50 -47.01 -35.59
N THR A 498 -30.47 -46.09 -35.69
CA THR A 498 -30.19 -44.68 -35.97
C THR A 498 -29.33 -44.18 -34.83
N SER A 499 -28.02 -44.07 -35.05
CA SER A 499 -27.12 -43.38 -34.15
C SER A 499 -27.62 -41.95 -34.04
N LEU A 500 -28.27 -41.64 -32.93
CA LEU A 500 -28.52 -40.24 -32.56
C LEU A 500 -27.13 -39.61 -32.50
N ASN A 501 -26.86 -38.67 -33.41
CA ASN A 501 -25.67 -37.85 -33.34
C ASN A 501 -25.74 -37.12 -32.00
N GLU A 502 -24.92 -37.55 -31.04
CA GLU A 502 -24.84 -36.93 -29.74
C GLU A 502 -24.05 -35.63 -29.89
N PHE A 503 -24.56 -34.54 -29.33
CA PHE A 503 -23.92 -33.23 -29.40
C PHE A 503 -23.59 -32.73 -27.98
N ILE A 504 -22.42 -32.12 -27.83
CA ILE A 504 -22.03 -31.42 -26.61
C ILE A 504 -22.28 -29.91 -26.79
N GLU A 505 -23.02 -29.32 -25.85
CA GLU A 505 -23.20 -27.87 -25.78
C GLU A 505 -21.90 -27.22 -25.25
N MET A 506 -21.24 -26.46 -26.11
CA MET A 506 -20.12 -25.58 -25.77
C MET A 506 -20.64 -24.17 -25.49
N LYS A 507 -20.20 -23.56 -24.38
CA LYS A 507 -20.45 -22.15 -24.07
C LYS A 507 -19.18 -21.34 -24.26
N LEU A 508 -19.26 -20.27 -25.05
CA LEU A 508 -18.17 -19.36 -25.36
C LEU A 508 -18.47 -17.97 -24.83
N PHE A 509 -17.55 -17.40 -24.06
CA PHE A 509 -17.66 -16.09 -23.45
C PHE A 509 -16.75 -15.11 -24.21
N LEU A 510 -17.31 -14.05 -24.77
CA LEU A 510 -16.58 -13.07 -25.56
C LEU A 510 -16.43 -11.78 -24.75
N CYS A 511 -15.19 -11.33 -24.55
CA CYS A 511 -14.85 -10.14 -23.76
C CYS A 511 -13.80 -9.30 -24.50
N ASN A 512 -13.88 -7.96 -24.42
CA ASN A 512 -12.92 -7.03 -25.05
C ASN A 512 -12.67 -7.24 -26.57
N VAL A 513 -13.61 -7.85 -27.29
CA VAL A 513 -13.49 -8.15 -28.73
C VAL A 513 -13.58 -6.87 -29.55
N LYS A 514 -12.65 -6.68 -30.50
CA LYS A 514 -12.65 -5.52 -31.39
C LYS A 514 -13.28 -5.86 -32.74
N ALA A 515 -14.34 -5.13 -33.12
CA ALA A 515 -15.05 -5.30 -34.38
C ALA A 515 -15.68 -3.99 -34.90
N SER A 516 -16.01 -3.97 -36.19
CA SER A 516 -16.82 -2.92 -36.82
C SER A 516 -17.58 -3.50 -38.02
N GLU A 517 -18.57 -2.79 -38.57
CA GLU A 517 -19.30 -3.22 -39.77
C GLU A 517 -18.35 -3.52 -40.96
N SER A 518 -17.27 -2.74 -41.07
CA SER A 518 -16.20 -2.89 -42.08
C SER A 518 -15.17 -3.98 -41.76
N ALA A 519 -15.08 -4.42 -40.51
CA ALA A 519 -14.10 -5.38 -40.00
C ALA A 519 -14.73 -6.24 -38.88
N PRO A 520 -15.72 -7.08 -39.21
CA PRO A 520 -16.50 -7.82 -38.23
C PRO A 520 -15.68 -8.95 -37.61
N PHE A 521 -15.85 -9.16 -36.30
CA PHE A 521 -15.34 -10.35 -35.64
C PHE A 521 -16.15 -11.57 -36.10
N LYS A 522 -15.48 -12.68 -36.39
CA LYS A 522 -16.12 -13.96 -36.70
C LYS A 522 -15.47 -15.09 -35.90
N LEU A 523 -16.32 -16.02 -35.47
CA LEU A 523 -15.90 -17.32 -34.99
C LEU A 523 -16.41 -18.41 -35.93
N ILE A 524 -15.51 -19.24 -36.44
CA ILE A 524 -15.83 -20.24 -37.48
C ILE A 524 -15.47 -21.64 -36.98
N TYR A 525 -16.40 -22.59 -37.06
CA TYR A 525 -16.14 -24.00 -36.76
C TYR A 525 -15.59 -24.72 -38.01
N LYS A 526 -14.34 -25.19 -37.94
CA LYS A 526 -13.59 -25.66 -39.13
C LYS A 526 -14.17 -26.86 -39.90
N PRO A 527 -14.77 -27.90 -39.28
CA PRO A 527 -15.18 -29.09 -40.03
C PRO A 527 -16.24 -28.81 -41.09
N GLU A 528 -17.03 -27.76 -40.89
CA GLU A 528 -18.10 -27.32 -41.81
C GLU A 528 -17.86 -25.90 -42.37
N ASN A 529 -16.78 -25.23 -41.92
CA ASN A 529 -16.56 -23.77 -42.06
C ASN A 529 -17.79 -22.93 -41.64
N ALA A 530 -18.56 -23.42 -40.67
CA ALA A 530 -19.78 -22.77 -40.21
C ALA A 530 -19.47 -21.57 -39.31
N VAL A 531 -20.01 -20.40 -39.64
CA VAL A 531 -19.87 -19.19 -38.80
C VAL A 531 -20.78 -19.33 -37.59
N MET A 532 -20.20 -19.55 -36.41
CA MET A 532 -20.93 -19.72 -35.15
C MET A 532 -21.47 -18.38 -34.62
N ILE A 533 -20.69 -17.31 -34.79
CA ILE A 533 -21.09 -15.94 -34.48
C ILE A 533 -20.33 -14.94 -35.36
N SER A 534 -21.01 -13.85 -35.71
CA SER A 534 -20.42 -12.64 -36.30
C SER A 534 -20.83 -11.45 -35.44
N LEU A 535 -19.87 -10.59 -35.06
CA LEU A 535 -20.13 -9.33 -34.35
C LEU A 535 -19.63 -8.16 -35.20
N ASN A 536 -20.49 -7.15 -35.35
CA ASN A 536 -20.22 -5.95 -36.16
C ASN A 536 -19.91 -4.71 -35.30
N GLU A 537 -19.88 -4.87 -33.97
CA GLU A 537 -19.65 -3.81 -32.98
C GLU A 537 -18.61 -4.27 -31.95
N ASP A 538 -17.85 -3.34 -31.39
CA ASP A 538 -16.91 -3.63 -30.31
C ASP A 538 -17.63 -4.18 -29.07
N VAL A 539 -17.07 -5.24 -28.48
CA VAL A 539 -17.43 -5.68 -27.13
C VAL A 539 -16.47 -4.99 -26.17
N PRO A 540 -16.93 -4.06 -25.31
CA PRO A 540 -16.05 -3.43 -24.32
C PRO A 540 -15.61 -4.46 -23.27
N PRO A 541 -14.48 -4.23 -22.57
CA PRO A 541 -13.97 -5.19 -21.59
C PRO A 541 -15.00 -5.51 -20.49
N GLU A 542 -15.77 -4.53 -20.03
CA GLU A 542 -16.79 -4.68 -18.98
C GLU A 542 -18.02 -5.52 -19.40
N LYS A 543 -18.11 -5.89 -20.69
CA LYS A 543 -19.23 -6.68 -21.24
C LYS A 543 -18.74 -8.06 -21.66
N ILE A 544 -19.48 -9.08 -21.22
CA ILE A 544 -19.28 -10.46 -21.64
C ILE A 544 -20.49 -10.89 -22.47
N ILE A 545 -20.26 -11.42 -23.67
CA ILE A 545 -21.30 -12.03 -24.52
C ILE A 545 -21.15 -13.55 -24.45
N CYS A 546 -22.17 -14.25 -23.97
CA CYS A 546 -22.19 -15.72 -24.00
C CYS A 546 -22.83 -16.22 -25.30
N VAL A 547 -22.14 -17.12 -25.98
CA VAL A 547 -22.51 -17.77 -27.24
C VAL A 547 -22.58 -19.27 -27.01
N LYS A 548 -23.63 -19.92 -27.50
CA LYS A 548 -23.80 -21.38 -27.40
C LYS A 548 -23.55 -22.00 -28.76
N GLY A 549 -22.85 -23.13 -28.79
CA GLY A 549 -22.65 -23.93 -29.98
C GLY A 549 -22.78 -25.42 -29.68
N GLU A 550 -23.37 -26.17 -30.61
CA GLU A 550 -23.50 -27.62 -30.51
C GLU A 550 -22.38 -28.26 -31.34
N ILE A 551 -21.56 -29.11 -30.72
CA ILE A 551 -20.43 -29.79 -31.35
C ILE A 551 -20.71 -31.29 -31.36
N PRO A 552 -20.60 -32.00 -32.49
CA PRO A 552 -20.83 -33.44 -32.53
C PRO A 552 -19.80 -34.19 -31.67
N VAL A 553 -20.28 -35.07 -30.80
CA VAL A 553 -19.47 -35.89 -29.91
C VAL A 553 -18.73 -36.96 -30.72
N ASN A 554 -17.44 -37.15 -30.41
CA ASN A 554 -16.66 -38.27 -30.90
C ASN A 554 -16.88 -39.48 -29.97
N PRO A 555 -17.59 -40.54 -30.39
CA PRO A 555 -17.86 -41.70 -29.52
C PRO A 555 -16.63 -42.58 -29.28
N THR A 556 -15.52 -42.33 -29.97
CA THR A 556 -14.30 -43.18 -29.94
C THR A 556 -13.07 -42.49 -29.36
N GLY A 557 -13.19 -41.26 -28.86
CA GLY A 557 -12.07 -40.52 -28.28
C GLY A 557 -12.45 -39.10 -27.88
N ASP A 558 -11.45 -38.22 -27.78
CA ASP A 558 -11.68 -36.82 -27.41
C ASP A 558 -12.58 -36.10 -28.43
N THR A 559 -13.53 -35.32 -27.91
CA THR A 559 -14.38 -34.43 -28.70
C THR A 559 -13.69 -33.08 -28.82
N LEU A 560 -13.14 -32.82 -30.01
CA LEU A 560 -12.39 -31.61 -30.32
C LEU A 560 -13.25 -30.60 -31.09
N ALA A 561 -13.18 -29.34 -30.69
CA ALA A 561 -13.78 -28.22 -31.41
C ALA A 561 -12.70 -27.32 -32.03
N PRO A 562 -12.28 -27.58 -33.29
CA PRO A 562 -11.38 -26.69 -34.01
C PRO A 562 -12.14 -25.45 -34.53
N LEU A 563 -11.66 -24.28 -34.09
CA LEU A 563 -12.23 -22.96 -34.31
C LEU A 563 -11.24 -22.05 -35.04
N ILE A 564 -11.75 -21.15 -35.88
CA ILE A 564 -11.02 -19.98 -36.38
C ILE A 564 -11.56 -18.76 -35.65
N ILE A 565 -10.67 -18.01 -35.00
CA ILE A 565 -10.94 -16.76 -34.32
C ILE A 565 -10.45 -15.63 -35.23
N ASP A 566 -11.36 -14.95 -35.92
CA ASP A 566 -11.07 -13.91 -36.92
C ASP A 566 -11.47 -12.53 -36.38
N MET A 567 -10.48 -11.70 -36.05
CA MET A 567 -10.62 -10.31 -35.60
C MET A 567 -9.86 -9.34 -36.53
N PRO A 568 -10.39 -9.02 -37.72
CA PRO A 568 -9.66 -8.22 -38.71
C PRO A 568 -9.28 -6.82 -38.21
N LYS A 569 -10.08 -6.22 -37.32
CA LYS A 569 -9.86 -4.88 -36.75
C LYS A 569 -8.58 -4.77 -35.89
N VAL A 570 -8.07 -5.89 -35.37
CA VAL A 570 -6.76 -5.98 -34.68
C VAL A 570 -5.73 -6.79 -35.46
N GLY A 571 -6.04 -7.17 -36.71
CA GLY A 571 -5.13 -7.92 -37.59
C GLY A 571 -4.90 -9.37 -37.16
N VAL A 572 -5.82 -9.99 -36.42
CA VAL A 572 -5.66 -11.36 -35.90
C VAL A 572 -6.58 -12.34 -36.61
N GLN A 573 -6.00 -13.43 -37.11
CA GLN A 573 -6.72 -14.63 -37.49
C GLN A 573 -5.99 -15.82 -36.88
N LEU A 574 -6.64 -16.53 -35.95
CA LEU A 574 -6.04 -17.59 -35.15
C LEU A 574 -6.82 -18.90 -35.29
N ASP A 575 -6.12 -19.97 -35.67
CA ASP A 575 -6.60 -21.33 -35.54
C ASP A 575 -6.41 -21.82 -34.11
N HIS A 576 -7.49 -22.25 -33.46
CA HIS A 576 -7.47 -22.77 -32.09
C HIS A 576 -8.30 -24.05 -31.99
N THR A 577 -7.97 -24.97 -31.08
CA THR A 577 -8.73 -26.23 -30.92
C THR A 577 -8.99 -26.49 -29.45
N LEU A 578 -10.27 -26.50 -29.07
CA LEU A 578 -10.72 -26.78 -27.71
C LEU A 578 -10.97 -28.28 -27.54
N ASN A 579 -10.51 -28.86 -26.44
CA ASN A 579 -10.77 -30.28 -26.12
C ASN A 579 -11.95 -30.35 -25.14
N LEU A 580 -13.16 -30.56 -25.64
CA LEU A 580 -14.38 -30.43 -24.82
C LEU A 580 -14.52 -31.58 -23.81
N THR A 581 -13.92 -32.74 -24.09
CA THR A 581 -13.85 -33.88 -23.16
C THR A 581 -12.96 -33.58 -21.96
N ASN A 582 -11.73 -33.11 -22.18
CA ASN A 582 -10.71 -33.01 -21.13
C ASN A 582 -10.55 -31.59 -20.56
N GLY A 583 -10.65 -30.56 -21.39
CA GLY A 583 -10.55 -29.14 -20.99
C GLY A 583 -11.88 -28.56 -20.49
N GLY A 584 -13.00 -29.21 -20.77
CA GLY A 584 -14.34 -28.78 -20.38
C GLY A 584 -15.09 -27.98 -21.46
N ARG A 585 -16.38 -27.75 -21.24
CA ARG A 585 -17.28 -27.18 -22.27
C ARG A 585 -17.40 -25.65 -22.27
N PHE A 586 -16.64 -24.97 -21.42
CA PHE A 586 -16.68 -23.51 -21.30
C PHE A 586 -15.34 -22.95 -21.78
N ALA A 587 -15.36 -21.92 -22.64
CA ALA A 587 -14.15 -21.16 -22.96
C ALA A 587 -14.42 -19.65 -23.07
N MET A 588 -13.44 -18.81 -22.73
CA MET A 588 -13.50 -17.37 -22.96
C MET A 588 -12.50 -16.98 -24.06
N ILE A 589 -12.91 -16.06 -24.94
CA ILE A 589 -12.09 -15.49 -26.02
C ILE A 589 -12.11 -13.96 -25.87
N GLY A 590 -10.95 -13.33 -25.91
CA GLY A 590 -10.85 -11.87 -25.86
C GLY A 590 -9.49 -11.32 -26.26
N VAL A 591 -9.36 -10.00 -26.32
CA VAL A 591 -8.07 -9.31 -26.53
C VAL A 591 -7.48 -8.94 -25.17
N ALA A 592 -6.19 -9.22 -24.97
CA ALA A 592 -5.49 -8.83 -23.75
C ALA A 592 -5.39 -7.30 -23.63
N ASN A 593 -5.71 -6.76 -22.45
CA ASN A 593 -5.43 -5.35 -22.16
C ASN A 593 -3.91 -5.12 -22.20
N ASN A 594 -3.48 -4.08 -22.93
CA ASN A 594 -2.10 -3.61 -23.14
C ASN A 594 -1.29 -4.19 -24.32
N GLU A 595 -1.71 -5.27 -24.99
CA GLU A 595 -1.00 -5.81 -26.17
C GLU A 595 -1.90 -5.82 -27.41
N THR A 596 -1.69 -4.87 -28.33
CA THR A 596 -2.39 -4.84 -29.62
C THR A 596 -2.09 -6.09 -30.44
N GLY A 597 -3.11 -6.92 -30.66
CA GLY A 597 -3.02 -8.15 -31.46
C GLY A 597 -2.91 -9.44 -30.66
N LYS A 598 -2.83 -9.41 -29.32
CA LYS A 598 -2.81 -10.63 -28.51
C LYS A 598 -4.23 -11.07 -28.14
N VAL A 599 -4.69 -12.12 -28.81
CA VAL A 599 -5.94 -12.82 -28.46
C VAL A 599 -5.63 -13.90 -27.42
N VAL A 600 -6.41 -13.90 -26.35
CA VAL A 600 -6.38 -14.90 -25.28
C VAL A 600 -7.59 -15.81 -25.45
N CYS A 601 -7.36 -17.13 -25.39
CA CYS A 601 -8.41 -18.11 -25.22
C CYS A 601 -8.11 -18.95 -23.97
N LYS A 602 -9.03 -18.98 -23.00
CA LYS A 602 -8.95 -19.84 -21.79
C LYS A 602 -10.11 -20.83 -21.81
N GLN A 603 -9.82 -22.11 -21.58
CA GLN A 603 -10.81 -23.20 -21.55
C GLN A 603 -10.90 -23.78 -20.13
N GLN A 604 -12.11 -24.12 -19.67
CA GLN A 604 -12.34 -24.62 -18.31
C GLN A 604 -13.61 -25.49 -18.18
N LYS A 605 -13.70 -26.18 -17.03
CA LYS A 605 -14.76 -27.14 -16.69
C LYS A 605 -16.00 -26.52 -16.03
N THR A 606 -15.91 -25.29 -15.53
CA THR A 606 -16.98 -24.54 -14.85
C THR A 606 -17.37 -23.28 -15.62
N GLU A 607 -18.52 -22.69 -15.30
CA GLU A 607 -18.99 -21.43 -15.92
C GLU A 607 -18.37 -20.17 -15.28
N GLU A 608 -17.66 -20.34 -14.16
CA GLU A 608 -17.04 -19.29 -13.36
C GLU A 608 -15.65 -18.97 -13.90
N PHE A 609 -15.53 -17.94 -14.75
CA PHE A 609 -14.23 -17.45 -15.19
C PHE A 609 -13.72 -16.39 -14.22
N GLU A 610 -12.50 -16.56 -13.74
CA GLU A 610 -11.71 -15.44 -13.25
C GLU A 610 -11.54 -14.42 -14.39
N SER A 611 -11.54 -13.12 -14.06
CA SER A 611 -11.63 -12.10 -15.10
C SER A 611 -10.35 -12.09 -15.96
N ILE A 612 -10.48 -12.33 -17.26
CA ILE A 612 -9.36 -12.18 -18.23
C ILE A 612 -8.79 -10.74 -18.24
N LEU A 613 -9.52 -9.79 -17.65
CA LEU A 613 -9.16 -8.39 -17.51
C LEU A 613 -8.13 -8.13 -16.40
N GLU A 614 -8.03 -9.00 -15.39
CA GLU A 614 -7.16 -8.80 -14.22
C GLU A 614 -5.79 -9.49 -14.33
N GLU A 615 -5.53 -10.23 -15.42
CA GLU A 615 -4.18 -10.70 -15.79
C GLU A 615 -3.29 -9.56 -16.34
N THR A 616 -3.51 -8.33 -15.86
CA THR A 616 -2.37 -7.51 -15.52
C THR A 616 -1.52 -8.29 -14.53
N VAL A 617 -0.33 -8.73 -14.95
CA VAL A 617 0.80 -8.75 -14.02
C VAL A 617 0.79 -7.36 -13.39
N LYS A 618 0.46 -7.28 -12.10
CA LYS A 618 0.59 -6.04 -11.34
C LYS A 618 2.08 -5.80 -11.22
N GLU A 619 2.67 -5.21 -12.27
CA GLU A 619 4.05 -4.74 -12.27
C GLU A 619 4.17 -3.77 -11.10
N GLU A 620 4.70 -4.27 -9.99
CA GLU A 620 4.78 -3.51 -8.76
C GLU A 620 5.58 -2.24 -9.05
N PRO A 621 4.97 -1.06 -8.84
CA PRO A 621 5.62 0.18 -9.22
C PRO A 621 6.87 0.36 -8.36
N SER A 622 7.99 0.69 -8.99
CA SER A 622 9.22 0.94 -8.26
C SER A 622 9.09 2.24 -7.48
N LYS A 623 9.40 2.18 -6.19
CA LYS A 623 9.40 3.36 -5.32
C LYS A 623 10.56 4.27 -5.67
N ILE A 624 10.36 5.57 -5.50
CA ILE A 624 11.42 6.57 -5.57
C ILE A 624 11.32 7.52 -4.38
N TYR A 625 12.47 7.85 -3.81
CA TYR A 625 12.63 8.77 -2.69
C TYR A 625 13.70 9.80 -3.05
N VAL A 626 13.30 11.00 -3.49
CA VAL A 626 14.24 12.06 -3.89
C VAL A 626 14.45 13.03 -2.73
N HIS A 627 15.61 12.95 -2.09
CA HIS A 627 16.06 13.75 -0.95
C HIS A 627 16.84 14.97 -1.42
N PHE A 628 16.65 16.12 -0.77
CA PHE A 628 17.37 17.36 -1.07
C PHE A 628 17.52 18.25 0.17
N SER A 629 18.59 19.04 0.23
CA SER A 629 18.84 19.96 1.35
C SER A 629 19.67 21.17 0.93
N GLY A 630 19.52 22.30 1.64
CA GLY A 630 20.38 23.49 1.44
C GLY A 630 20.24 24.20 0.09
N ILE A 631 19.16 23.96 -0.66
CA ILE A 631 18.95 24.49 -2.02
C ILE A 631 18.44 25.93 -1.99
N GLN A 632 19.06 26.82 -2.76
CA GLN A 632 18.57 28.19 -2.96
C GLN A 632 17.46 28.24 -4.02
N ALA A 633 16.42 29.02 -3.73
CA ALA A 633 15.26 29.26 -4.60
C ALA A 633 14.57 30.57 -4.25
N SER A 634 13.91 31.16 -5.24
CA SER A 634 13.03 32.34 -5.13
C SER A 634 11.76 32.16 -5.98
N SER A 635 10.82 33.11 -5.90
CA SER A 635 9.62 33.13 -6.76
C SER A 635 9.95 33.32 -8.24
N GLU A 636 10.97 34.11 -8.55
CA GLU A 636 11.47 34.34 -9.92
C GLU A 636 12.35 33.19 -10.43
N GLN A 637 13.05 32.50 -9.53
CA GLN A 637 13.97 31.39 -9.83
C GLN A 637 13.68 30.19 -8.90
N PRO A 638 12.57 29.47 -9.15
CA PRO A 638 12.16 28.34 -8.32
C PRO A 638 13.09 27.15 -8.49
N PHE A 639 13.20 26.35 -7.42
CA PHE A 639 13.74 25.00 -7.50
C PHE A 639 12.65 24.04 -8.00
N VAL A 640 12.95 23.25 -9.03
CA VAL A 640 11.99 22.35 -9.67
C VAL A 640 12.62 20.98 -9.90
N VAL A 641 11.87 19.92 -9.64
CA VAL A 641 12.28 18.53 -9.94
C VAL A 641 11.22 17.90 -10.85
N TYR A 642 11.68 17.36 -11.97
CA TYR A 642 10.90 16.60 -12.92
C TYR A 642 11.32 15.13 -12.89
N ILE A 643 10.36 14.22 -12.96
CA ILE A 643 10.57 12.77 -13.06
C ILE A 643 9.85 12.30 -14.32
N ASN A 644 10.59 11.75 -15.29
CA ASN A 644 10.08 11.40 -16.63
C ASN A 644 9.28 12.55 -17.25
N ASP A 645 9.93 13.74 -17.31
CA ASP A 645 9.42 15.03 -17.79
C ASP A 645 8.16 15.58 -17.11
N LYS A 646 7.64 14.91 -16.08
CA LYS A 646 6.52 15.41 -15.26
C LYS A 646 7.04 16.12 -14.03
N GLN A 647 6.59 17.35 -13.80
CA GLN A 647 6.95 18.13 -12.62
C GLN A 647 6.47 17.42 -11.35
N ALA A 648 7.41 16.85 -10.60
CA ALA A 648 7.14 16.15 -9.34
C ALA A 648 7.19 17.11 -8.15
N TYR A 649 7.96 18.20 -8.25
CA TYR A 649 8.12 19.18 -7.18
C TYR A 649 8.45 20.57 -7.71
N LYS A 650 7.95 21.61 -7.04
CA LYS A 650 8.33 23.01 -7.24
C LYS A 650 8.44 23.69 -5.87
N ARG A 651 9.43 24.57 -5.69
CA ARG A 651 9.60 25.40 -4.50
C ARG A 651 10.11 26.79 -4.87
N GLU A 652 9.47 27.81 -4.32
CA GLU A 652 9.75 29.23 -4.57
C GLU A 652 10.50 29.91 -3.40
N GLU A 653 10.92 29.12 -2.41
CA GLU A 653 11.62 29.59 -1.20
C GLU A 653 12.87 28.75 -0.93
N SER A 654 13.97 29.42 -0.60
CA SER A 654 15.25 28.79 -0.25
C SER A 654 15.15 27.88 0.98
N LEU A 655 15.82 26.73 0.92
CA LEU A 655 16.03 25.79 2.02
C LEU A 655 17.32 26.11 2.77
N LYS A 656 17.25 26.29 4.09
CA LYS A 656 18.45 26.41 4.94
C LYS A 656 19.23 25.08 4.93
N LYS A 657 20.56 25.09 5.12
CA LYS A 657 21.41 23.86 5.10
C LYS A 657 20.89 22.70 5.98
N ARG A 658 20.24 22.99 7.11
CA ARG A 658 19.65 21.98 8.01
C ARG A 658 18.24 21.50 7.61
N GLN A 659 17.57 22.18 6.70
CA GLN A 659 16.24 21.80 6.22
C GLN A 659 16.38 20.79 5.08
N LYS A 660 15.79 19.62 5.28
CA LYS A 660 15.65 18.58 4.26
C LYS A 660 14.25 18.65 3.63
N GLY A 661 14.17 18.31 2.36
CA GLY A 661 12.94 17.97 1.65
C GLY A 661 13.08 16.60 1.03
N THR A 662 11.94 15.92 0.84
CA THR A 662 11.87 14.61 0.19
C THR A 662 10.70 14.61 -0.79
N ILE A 663 10.78 13.85 -1.86
CA ILE A 663 9.66 13.52 -2.76
C ILE A 663 9.54 12.00 -2.77
N ASN A 664 8.37 11.49 -2.39
CA ASN A 664 8.08 10.07 -2.36
C ASN A 664 7.06 9.76 -3.45
N GLY A 665 7.25 8.68 -4.21
CA GLY A 665 6.29 8.27 -5.21
C GLY A 665 6.51 6.86 -5.74
N ASP A 666 5.45 6.32 -6.32
CA ASP A 666 5.45 5.03 -7.00
C ASP A 666 5.52 5.28 -8.52
N ILE A 667 6.53 4.73 -9.19
CA ILE A 667 6.68 4.83 -10.64
C ILE A 667 6.28 3.47 -11.26
N PRO A 668 5.24 3.42 -12.11
CA PRO A 668 4.94 2.22 -12.89
C PRO A 668 6.10 1.88 -13.84
N ARG A 669 6.45 0.60 -13.97
CA ARG A 669 7.48 0.11 -14.92
C ARG A 669 7.22 0.49 -16.39
N SER A 670 5.97 0.78 -16.75
CA SER A 670 5.58 1.35 -18.04
C SER A 670 6.06 2.80 -18.27
N LYS A 671 6.62 3.47 -17.25
CA LYS A 671 7.27 4.79 -17.36
C LYS A 671 8.80 4.73 -17.32
N ARG A 672 9.40 3.54 -17.46
CA ARG A 672 10.86 3.43 -17.60
C ARG A 672 11.36 4.12 -18.87
N ILE A 673 12.60 4.59 -18.88
CA ILE A 673 13.24 5.22 -20.06
C ILE A 673 14.03 4.23 -20.93
N ASN A 674 14.30 3.03 -20.42
CA ASN A 674 15.03 1.96 -21.10
C ASN A 674 14.09 0.93 -21.75
N SER A 675 14.62 -0.06 -22.46
CA SER A 675 13.81 -1.01 -23.23
C SER A 675 12.86 -1.82 -22.34
N SER A 676 11.67 -2.17 -22.84
CA SER A 676 10.72 -3.04 -22.13
C SER A 676 11.29 -4.43 -21.83
N THR A 677 12.30 -4.84 -22.61
CA THR A 677 13.03 -6.12 -22.49
C THR A 677 14.14 -6.12 -21.44
N GLU A 678 14.55 -4.97 -20.91
CA GLU A 678 15.57 -4.89 -19.85
C GLU A 678 14.93 -5.12 -18.47
N GLU A 679 15.62 -5.82 -17.57
CA GLU A 679 15.12 -6.06 -16.19
C GLU A 679 15.18 -4.81 -15.30
N ASN A 680 16.06 -3.86 -15.63
CA ASN A 680 16.31 -2.66 -14.85
C ASN A 680 15.17 -1.64 -15.05
N HIS A 681 14.70 -1.02 -13.97
CA HIS A 681 13.77 0.09 -14.05
C HIS A 681 14.54 1.41 -13.98
N VAL A 682 14.91 1.94 -15.13
CA VAL A 682 15.61 3.22 -15.23
C VAL A 682 14.60 4.35 -15.47
N VAL A 683 14.76 5.49 -14.79
CA VAL A 683 13.92 6.70 -14.95
C VAL A 683 14.79 7.94 -15.17
N SER A 684 14.25 8.98 -15.81
CA SER A 684 14.94 10.28 -15.91
C SER A 684 14.53 11.21 -14.77
N ILE A 685 15.53 11.88 -14.18
CA ILE A 685 15.31 12.99 -13.26
C ILE A 685 15.98 14.24 -13.83
N ARG A 686 15.17 15.29 -14.01
CA ARG A 686 15.64 16.62 -14.39
C ARG A 686 15.48 17.58 -13.21
N VAL A 687 16.58 18.19 -12.82
CA VAL A 687 16.68 19.11 -11.69
C VAL A 687 16.98 20.51 -12.19
N GLU A 688 16.13 21.46 -11.84
CA GLU A 688 16.29 22.89 -12.13
C GLU A 688 16.48 23.64 -10.82
N ALA A 689 17.64 24.27 -10.65
CA ALA A 689 17.97 25.06 -9.47
C ALA A 689 18.65 26.37 -9.90
N PRO A 690 17.93 27.30 -10.57
CA PRO A 690 18.56 28.38 -11.35
C PRO A 690 19.45 29.33 -10.52
N MET A 691 19.15 29.49 -9.22
CA MET A 691 19.99 30.25 -8.27
C MET A 691 21.31 29.57 -7.89
N THR A 692 21.46 28.27 -8.14
CA THR A 692 22.69 27.49 -7.91
C THR A 692 23.34 27.11 -9.23
N SER A 693 22.62 26.36 -10.09
CA SER A 693 23.08 25.94 -11.42
C SER A 693 22.18 26.58 -12.48
N PRO A 694 22.72 27.43 -13.38
CA PRO A 694 21.92 28.07 -14.42
C PRO A 694 21.46 27.10 -15.51
N LYS A 695 22.04 25.89 -15.59
CA LYS A 695 21.61 24.82 -16.50
C LYS A 695 20.84 23.74 -15.71
N PRO A 696 19.75 23.18 -16.28
CA PRO A 696 19.13 21.98 -15.73
C PRO A 696 20.11 20.81 -15.78
N LYS A 697 20.11 19.97 -14.74
CA LYS A 697 20.85 18.70 -14.75
C LYS A 697 19.88 17.56 -14.98
N ILE A 698 20.15 16.70 -15.96
CA ILE A 698 19.30 15.57 -16.33
C ILE A 698 20.11 14.29 -16.18
N VAL A 699 19.67 13.39 -15.29
CA VAL A 699 20.36 12.14 -14.98
C VAL A 699 19.44 10.93 -15.15
N ALA A 700 20.05 9.79 -15.47
CA ALA A 700 19.39 8.48 -15.43
C ALA A 700 19.56 7.85 -14.04
N VAL A 701 18.48 7.29 -13.51
CA VAL A 701 18.38 6.71 -12.16
C VAL A 701 17.87 5.28 -12.26
N ASP A 702 18.66 4.31 -11.81
CA ASP A 702 18.34 2.87 -11.88
C ASP A 702 17.72 2.41 -10.55
N LEU A 703 16.39 2.37 -10.48
CA LEU A 703 15.64 2.03 -9.28
C LEU A 703 15.77 0.56 -8.88
N THR A 704 16.28 -0.30 -9.77
CA THR A 704 16.53 -1.72 -9.49
C THR A 704 17.89 -1.92 -8.83
N ASN A 705 18.99 -1.52 -9.50
CA ASN A 705 20.34 -1.90 -9.07
C ASN A 705 21.01 -0.88 -8.14
N LYS A 706 20.70 0.41 -8.30
CA LYS A 706 21.33 1.50 -7.52
C LYS A 706 20.46 1.97 -6.35
N GLY A 707 19.24 1.43 -6.23
CA GLY A 707 18.32 1.60 -5.10
C GLY A 707 17.36 2.78 -5.23
N PRO A 708 16.28 2.86 -4.42
CA PRO A 708 15.21 3.82 -4.66
C PRO A 708 15.48 5.22 -4.10
N HIS A 709 16.58 5.44 -3.36
CA HIS A 709 16.90 6.73 -2.75
C HIS A 709 17.83 7.55 -3.65
N VAL A 710 17.36 8.73 -4.07
CA VAL A 710 18.14 9.71 -4.85
C VAL A 710 18.42 10.91 -3.97
N PHE A 711 19.63 11.45 -4.01
CA PHE A 711 20.05 12.60 -3.22
C PHE A 711 20.53 13.72 -4.14
N ILE A 712 19.90 14.88 -4.04
CA ILE A 712 20.25 16.11 -4.77
C ILE A 712 20.98 17.04 -3.81
N PHE A 713 22.24 17.32 -4.13
CA PHE A 713 23.10 18.27 -3.42
C PHE A 713 23.39 19.47 -4.32
N CYS A 714 23.39 20.66 -3.73
CA CYS A 714 23.86 21.88 -4.38
C CYS A 714 25.25 22.22 -3.83
N ASN A 715 26.29 22.02 -4.64
CA ASN A 715 27.64 22.44 -4.26
C ASN A 715 27.75 23.97 -4.39
N GLN A 716 27.93 24.64 -3.25
CA GLN A 716 27.99 26.11 -3.18
C GLN A 716 29.31 26.67 -3.70
N ASP A 717 30.37 25.86 -3.73
CA ASP A 717 31.70 26.29 -4.16
C ASP A 717 31.86 26.16 -5.69
N THR A 718 31.26 25.13 -6.30
CA THR A 718 31.29 24.93 -7.77
C THR A 718 30.06 25.47 -8.49
N ASN A 719 28.99 25.84 -7.78
CA ASN A 719 27.68 26.20 -8.36
C ASN A 719 27.07 25.09 -9.24
N GLU A 720 27.29 23.84 -8.86
CA GLU A 720 26.77 22.67 -9.57
C GLU A 720 25.76 21.87 -8.73
N VAL A 721 24.79 21.30 -9.43
CA VAL A 721 23.91 20.27 -8.88
C VAL A 721 24.60 18.91 -9.01
N ILE A 722 24.67 18.19 -7.90
CA ILE A 722 25.19 16.82 -7.83
C ILE A 722 24.02 15.91 -7.47
N VAL A 723 23.79 14.87 -8.27
CA VAL A 723 22.75 13.87 -8.01
C VAL A 723 23.43 12.52 -7.78
N LYS A 724 23.19 11.93 -6.61
CA LYS A 724 23.70 10.61 -6.22
C LYS A 724 22.54 9.67 -5.87
N GLN A 725 22.81 8.37 -5.78
CA GLN A 725 21.81 7.33 -5.56
C GLN A 725 22.29 6.29 -4.53
N SER A 726 21.37 5.70 -3.76
CA SER A 726 21.65 4.62 -2.82
C SER A 726 20.42 3.73 -2.55
N HIS A 727 20.67 2.57 -1.95
CA HIS A 727 19.67 1.66 -1.40
C HIS A 727 19.12 2.09 -0.03
N ASN A 728 19.81 3.00 0.68
CA ASN A 728 19.46 3.38 2.05
C ASN A 728 19.26 4.90 2.19
N GLU A 729 18.20 5.32 2.88
CA GLU A 729 17.92 6.72 3.25
C GLU A 729 19.05 7.36 4.07
N ASN A 730 19.69 6.56 4.93
CA ASN A 730 20.74 7.02 5.85
C ASN A 730 22.15 6.74 5.33
N ALA A 731 22.31 6.44 4.03
CA ALA A 731 23.62 6.25 3.42
C ALA A 731 24.52 7.48 3.64
N LYS A 732 25.80 7.23 3.92
CA LYS A 732 26.80 8.30 3.95
C LYS A 732 27.10 8.76 2.53
N GLU A 733 27.57 10.00 2.37
CA GLU A 733 27.85 10.55 1.03
C GLU A 733 28.89 9.74 0.22
N GLU A 734 29.81 9.05 0.92
CA GLU A 734 30.81 8.12 0.37
C GLU A 734 30.21 6.81 -0.17
N GLU A 735 29.05 6.39 0.36
CA GLU A 735 28.34 5.16 -0.01
C GLU A 735 27.36 5.39 -1.18
N MET A 736 27.12 6.65 -1.57
CA MET A 736 26.20 7.01 -2.64
C MET A 736 26.89 7.01 -4.01
N THR A 737 26.28 6.33 -4.98
CA THR A 737 26.78 6.28 -6.36
C THR A 737 26.38 7.53 -7.13
N LEU A 738 27.29 8.17 -7.87
CA LEU A 738 26.93 9.30 -8.74
C LEU A 738 25.99 8.83 -9.86
N CYS A 739 24.90 9.56 -10.12
CA CYS A 739 24.01 9.27 -11.25
C CYS A 739 24.69 9.66 -12.57
N GLU A 740 24.45 8.87 -13.62
CA GLU A 740 25.00 9.14 -14.95
C GLU A 740 24.14 10.18 -15.67
N ASP A 741 24.78 11.10 -16.41
CA ASP A 741 24.06 12.08 -17.22
C ASP A 741 23.24 11.36 -18.32
N TYR A 742 22.02 11.87 -18.55
CA TYR A 742 21.01 11.18 -19.36
C TYR A 742 21.48 10.82 -20.77
N ASP A 743 22.16 11.75 -21.46
CA ASP A 743 22.63 11.54 -22.83
C ASP A 743 23.68 10.41 -22.91
N ALA A 744 24.52 10.25 -21.87
CA ALA A 744 25.49 9.17 -21.79
C ALA A 744 24.80 7.82 -21.54
N ALA A 745 23.71 7.79 -20.77
CA ALA A 745 22.92 6.59 -20.52
C ALA A 745 22.16 6.12 -21.77
N VAL A 746 21.50 7.04 -22.49
CA VAL A 746 20.73 6.73 -23.72
C VAL A 746 21.65 6.27 -24.86
N THR A 747 22.87 6.80 -24.94
CA THR A 747 23.86 6.37 -25.95
C THR A 747 24.39 4.95 -25.67
N LYS A 748 24.47 4.54 -24.39
CA LYS A 748 24.83 3.15 -24.01
C LYS A 748 23.72 2.15 -24.30
N SER A 749 22.45 2.48 -24.04
CA SER A 749 21.33 1.54 -24.25
C SER A 749 20.98 1.32 -25.74
N SER A 750 21.37 2.25 -26.62
CA SER A 750 21.13 2.17 -28.07
C SER A 750 22.23 1.49 -28.89
N SER A 751 23.34 1.06 -28.25
CA SER A 751 24.53 0.50 -28.94
C SER A 751 24.82 -0.98 -28.61
N SER A 752 23.78 -1.82 -28.63
CA SER A 752 23.88 -3.27 -28.38
C SER A 752 24.45 -4.06 -29.58
N SER A 753 25.77 -4.00 -29.76
CA SER A 753 26.55 -4.99 -30.52
C SER A 753 27.36 -5.86 -29.55
N PRO A 754 27.42 -7.20 -29.71
CA PRO A 754 28.06 -8.09 -28.74
C PRO A 754 29.59 -8.04 -28.85
N SER A 755 30.20 -7.08 -28.17
CA SER A 755 31.64 -7.06 -27.90
C SER A 755 31.92 -7.84 -26.62
N THR A 756 32.58 -9.00 -26.74
CA THR A 756 33.16 -9.75 -25.61
C THR A 756 34.33 -8.98 -24.99
N LEU A 757 34.00 -7.98 -24.16
CA LEU A 757 34.97 -7.31 -23.28
C LEU A 757 34.91 -7.94 -21.90
N ALA A 758 35.94 -8.72 -21.59
CA ALA A 758 36.17 -9.25 -20.25
C ALA A 758 36.20 -8.12 -19.23
N THR A 759 35.59 -8.36 -18.06
CA THR A 759 35.54 -7.41 -16.95
C THR A 759 36.97 -7.12 -16.47
N LYS A 760 37.56 -5.99 -16.89
CA LYS A 760 38.82 -5.50 -16.30
C LYS A 760 38.55 -5.17 -14.84
N SER A 761 38.91 -6.09 -13.95
CA SER A 761 39.02 -5.82 -12.51
C SER A 761 39.96 -4.64 -12.32
N GLN A 762 39.51 -3.56 -11.66
CA GLN A 762 40.40 -2.48 -11.27
C GLN A 762 41.52 -3.06 -10.40
N LYS A 763 42.76 -3.01 -10.90
CA LYS A 763 43.97 -3.37 -10.14
C LYS A 763 43.99 -2.46 -8.91
N ARG A 764 43.84 -3.03 -7.70
CA ARG A 764 44.09 -2.28 -6.46
C ARG A 764 45.55 -1.86 -6.49
N LEU A 765 45.78 -0.55 -6.52
CA LEU A 765 47.13 0.03 -6.44
C LEU A 765 47.77 -0.40 -5.13
N THR A 766 48.98 -0.93 -5.22
CA THR A 766 49.84 -1.21 -4.07
C THR A 766 50.47 0.09 -3.56
N GLU A 767 51.01 0.07 -2.34
CA GLU A 767 51.69 1.23 -1.78
C GLU A 767 52.95 1.59 -2.59
N GLU A 768 53.59 0.59 -3.21
CA GLU A 768 54.68 0.76 -4.19
C GLU A 768 54.22 1.45 -5.48
N ASP A 769 53.04 1.09 -6.03
CA ASP A 769 52.46 1.77 -7.20
C ASP A 769 52.19 3.26 -6.89
N ILE A 770 51.72 3.57 -5.67
CA ILE A 770 51.43 4.95 -5.21
C ILE A 770 52.73 5.75 -5.06
N GLU A 771 53.77 5.18 -4.44
CA GLU A 771 55.06 5.83 -4.30
C GLU A 771 55.76 6.05 -5.66
N TYR A 772 55.62 5.10 -6.59
CA TYR A 772 56.13 5.24 -7.94
C TYR A 772 55.39 6.31 -8.76
N LEU A 773 54.06 6.41 -8.65
CA LEU A 773 53.28 7.50 -9.26
C LEU A 773 53.69 8.88 -8.72
N LYS A 774 53.96 8.98 -7.41
CA LYS A 774 54.48 10.21 -6.79
C LYS A 774 55.85 10.58 -7.35
N LYS A 775 56.75 9.61 -7.50
CA LYS A 775 58.08 9.80 -8.09
C LYS A 775 58.03 10.21 -9.57
N LEU A 776 57.06 9.71 -10.35
CA LEU A 776 56.82 10.17 -11.72
C LEU A 776 56.37 11.64 -11.76
N LEU A 777 55.50 12.05 -10.82
CA LEU A 777 55.05 13.45 -10.71
C LEU A 777 56.21 14.38 -10.31
N ASP A 778 57.06 13.97 -9.37
CA ASP A 778 58.25 14.74 -8.98
C ASP A 778 59.25 14.88 -10.14
N LEU A 779 59.45 13.82 -10.94
CA LEU A 779 60.30 13.86 -12.14
C LEU A 779 59.72 14.75 -13.26
N LYS A 780 58.39 14.78 -13.42
CA LYS A 780 57.71 15.74 -14.31
C LYS A 780 57.91 17.17 -13.82
N ASN A 781 57.68 17.43 -12.52
CA ASN A 781 57.83 18.76 -11.93
C ASN A 781 59.29 19.27 -11.97
N ALA A 782 60.27 18.36 -11.91
CA ALA A 782 61.68 18.66 -12.10
C ALA A 782 62.09 18.88 -13.57
N GLY A 783 61.16 18.75 -14.53
CA GLY A 783 61.44 18.87 -15.97
C GLY A 783 62.25 17.71 -16.56
N VAL A 784 62.36 16.59 -15.85
CA VAL A 784 63.13 15.39 -16.26
C VAL A 784 62.28 14.46 -17.14
N LEU A 785 60.96 14.49 -17.00
CA LEU A 785 60.01 13.84 -17.90
C LEU A 785 59.22 14.89 -18.67
N SER A 786 59.04 14.68 -19.97
CA SER A 786 58.05 15.41 -20.75
C SER A 786 56.61 15.01 -20.35
N GLU A 787 55.64 15.86 -20.68
CA GLU A 787 54.21 15.60 -20.41
C GLU A 787 53.73 14.26 -21.03
N GLU A 788 54.18 13.97 -22.26
CA GLU A 788 53.85 12.75 -22.99
C GLU A 788 54.47 11.50 -22.36
N GLU A 789 55.72 11.58 -21.89
CA GLU A 789 56.38 10.48 -21.18
C GLU A 789 55.78 10.23 -19.79
N TYR A 790 55.35 11.29 -19.11
CA TYR A 790 54.66 11.19 -17.82
C TYR A 790 53.33 10.46 -17.97
N GLU A 791 52.45 10.88 -18.89
CA GLU A 791 51.16 10.21 -19.10
C GLU A 791 51.31 8.78 -19.64
N LYS A 792 52.34 8.51 -20.47
CA LYS A 792 52.67 7.14 -20.89
C LYS A 792 53.07 6.25 -19.71
N LYS A 793 53.98 6.71 -18.83
CA LYS A 793 54.41 5.91 -17.66
C LYS A 793 53.33 5.81 -16.57
N LYS A 794 52.50 6.84 -16.43
CA LYS A 794 51.35 6.86 -15.51
C LYS A 794 50.25 5.88 -15.95
N SER A 795 49.96 5.80 -17.24
CA SER A 795 49.00 4.82 -17.77
C SER A 795 49.49 3.38 -17.65
N GLU A 796 50.79 3.12 -17.82
CA GLU A 796 51.42 1.79 -17.63
C GLU A 796 51.33 1.25 -16.18
N VAL A 797 51.14 2.12 -15.19
CA VAL A 797 50.96 1.74 -13.76
C VAL A 797 49.49 1.53 -13.40
N LEU A 798 48.59 2.25 -14.08
CA LEU A 798 47.15 2.31 -13.80
C LEU A 798 46.29 1.27 -14.57
N PHE A 799 46.80 0.63 -15.63
CA PHE A 799 46.00 -0.19 -16.58
C PHE A 799 46.55 -1.58 -16.95
#